data_AF-A0A931XU81-F1
#
_entry.id   AF-A0A931XU81-F1
#
_cell.length_a   1.000
_cell.length_b   1.000
_cell.length_c   1.000
_cell.angle_alpha   90.00
_cell.angle_beta   90.00
_cell.angle_gamma   90.00
#
_symmetry.space_group_name_H-M   'P 1'
#
loop_
_entity.id
_entity.type
_entity.pdbx_description
1 polymer ?
#
loop_
_entity_poly.entity_id
_entity_poly.type
_entity_poly.pdbx_seq_one_letter_code
_entity_poly.pdbx_strand_id
1 'polypeptide(L)'
;MKQHPWRTLWLLGITGVILGATECGAAPADAARLSVLYASLTADQAPLWITHDAGLFREEGLRVEIAFDGAGGSLGMKALLAGEIQVAQTAGPLLVHTALGGAPVVMMASGSNVLNMVLVTLPSIRQPAQLKGGAVGISRFGTLSDFAARQAILLAGLKPGQDVAIQQVGPDMARVQAMERGALQAAVVGPPATLAARRMGFLTLVDFIAENVEFQGTGLVTTRALLSGQPQLFRPFIRAYVRGIALYKTNKERSLQIMGRQMRTGDRELLEESYAFFALKVVPRKPYPTARGLQRVLDWVAERNPRAREIKPQELLDASLVRELDESGYMAVVNGTVVTPAGSRAMGIGVRDGRIVAIAPSPLLPRAREVIDAAGKFVMPGVVDPEAHLGTGTPLKEDVITETRAAAVGGVTTWGIQNPSPRMGPGPFKPEVDPADVVSFRKVLPFAISLFEEHSMVDVFFTPQMETEEQASEIEQVAREFGVTSYKFYLHCKRPELDQFWGTRRRGLAAGFDDGVVYLALEAMARVGPPGVICFHPENWEIVRVLEKRLIGQGRMDMAAWSDRSPHFCEAHHVRSYAYLARVTGCPIYFVHVTTPESVEEIWKARAEGARITAQTGPQYLYMRRGEWKLNVPLRDEAAIEQLWRAVRDGDIDCLGSDHVLAVGRREEMEVKGDVWRTKSGYPSRVEATLSIMLSEGVNQGRLSFERLVELYCENPARAFGLYPRKGAIEVGADADLVIVDRGRQETIRREMIHGRPGWSLYEGRTLKGWPVMTILRGQVIMRWKDGDPRAEIVGKPQGRDLRRIPGAPRYPLALS
;
A
#
# COMPACT_ATOMS: atom_id res chain seq x y z
N MET A 1 -29.47 -64.72 -31.23
CA MET A 1 -28.81 -65.51 -30.18
C MET A 1 -29.03 -64.77 -28.86
N LYS A 2 -30.05 -65.15 -28.07
CA LYS A 2 -29.95 -65.89 -26.78
C LYS A 2 -29.06 -65.14 -25.76
N GLN A 3 -29.45 -64.68 -24.57
CA GLN A 3 -30.57 -64.90 -23.64
C GLN A 3 -30.66 -63.72 -22.63
N HIS A 4 -31.86 -63.44 -22.09
CA HIS A 4 -32.11 -62.73 -20.81
C HIS A 4 -32.10 -63.78 -19.66
N PRO A 5 -31.80 -63.45 -18.37
CA PRO A 5 -32.78 -62.82 -17.46
C PRO A 5 -32.28 -61.97 -16.25
N TRP A 6 -33.19 -61.10 -15.77
CA TRP A 6 -33.42 -60.46 -14.45
C TRP A 6 -32.49 -60.70 -13.22
N ARG A 7 -32.17 -59.64 -12.44
CA ARG A 7 -32.76 -59.36 -11.10
C ARG A 7 -32.15 -58.14 -10.36
N THR A 8 -33.04 -57.49 -9.63
CA THR A 8 -32.98 -56.31 -8.75
C THR A 8 -32.03 -56.43 -7.55
N LEU A 9 -31.34 -55.34 -7.17
CA LEU A 9 -31.06 -54.99 -5.77
C LEU A 9 -30.64 -53.52 -5.63
N TRP A 10 -31.36 -52.80 -4.76
CA TRP A 10 -31.08 -51.45 -4.30
C TRP A 10 -29.85 -51.45 -3.38
N LEU A 11 -28.95 -50.45 -3.51
CA LEU A 11 -28.35 -49.68 -2.40
C LEU A 11 -27.34 -48.63 -2.90
N LEU A 12 -27.60 -47.38 -2.50
CA LEU A 12 -26.69 -46.27 -2.17
C LEU A 12 -25.34 -46.12 -2.90
N GLY A 13 -25.21 -45.01 -3.63
CA GLY A 13 -23.92 -44.48 -4.08
C GLY A 13 -24.09 -43.16 -4.82
N ILE A 14 -24.16 -42.05 -4.09
CA ILE A 14 -24.07 -40.70 -4.68
C ILE A 14 -22.62 -40.47 -5.08
N THR A 15 -22.33 -40.39 -6.38
CA THR A 15 -21.35 -39.44 -6.94
C THR A 15 -21.45 -39.33 -8.47
N GLY A 16 -21.73 -38.09 -8.92
CA GLY A 16 -21.03 -37.45 -10.03
C GLY A 16 -21.46 -37.74 -11.47
N VAL A 17 -22.11 -36.76 -12.10
CA VAL A 17 -21.65 -36.21 -13.39
C VAL A 17 -21.86 -34.69 -13.39
N ILE A 18 -20.75 -33.98 -13.57
CA ILE A 18 -20.61 -32.54 -13.74
C ILE A 18 -20.67 -32.23 -15.25
N LEU A 19 -21.49 -31.26 -15.65
CA LEU A 19 -21.36 -30.48 -16.89
C LEU A 19 -22.13 -29.16 -16.66
N GLY A 20 -21.61 -27.95 -16.82
CA GLY A 20 -20.26 -27.43 -17.01
C GLY A 20 -20.30 -25.96 -16.57
N ALA A 21 -19.25 -25.48 -15.91
CA ALA A 21 -19.13 -24.08 -15.50
C ALA A 21 -17.77 -23.57 -15.96
N THR A 22 -17.81 -22.45 -16.68
CA THR A 22 -16.68 -21.62 -17.10
C THR A 22 -15.69 -21.39 -15.96
N GLU A 23 -14.41 -21.64 -16.23
CA GLU A 23 -13.31 -21.54 -15.27
C GLU A 23 -13.20 -20.14 -14.65
N CYS A 24 -13.42 -20.08 -13.34
CA CYS A 24 -13.01 -18.99 -12.47
C CYS A 24 -12.28 -19.66 -11.30
N GLY A 25 -10.99 -19.34 -11.14
CA GLY A 25 -10.00 -20.07 -10.34
C GLY A 25 -10.49 -20.58 -8.98
N ALA A 26 -10.07 -21.81 -8.66
CA ALA A 26 -10.32 -22.43 -7.35
C ALA A 26 -9.65 -21.60 -6.24
N ALA A 27 -10.36 -21.43 -5.13
CA ALA A 27 -9.79 -20.83 -3.92
C ALA A 27 -8.71 -21.77 -3.33
N PRO A 28 -7.67 -21.23 -2.68
CA PRO A 28 -6.62 -22.04 -2.04
C PRO A 28 -7.22 -23.01 -1.01
N ALA A 29 -6.63 -24.20 -0.88
CA ALA A 29 -7.15 -25.30 -0.07
C ALA A 29 -7.34 -24.98 1.43
N ASP A 30 -6.66 -23.93 1.93
CA ASP A 30 -6.64 -23.52 3.34
C ASP A 30 -7.56 -22.33 3.68
N ALA A 31 -8.47 -21.91 2.77
CA ALA A 31 -9.37 -20.79 3.01
C ALA A 31 -10.33 -21.05 4.21
N ALA A 32 -10.43 -20.10 5.14
CA ALA A 32 -11.29 -20.21 6.31
C ALA A 32 -12.78 -20.29 5.89
N ARG A 33 -13.53 -21.23 6.50
CA ARG A 33 -14.92 -21.52 6.13
C ARG A 33 -15.92 -20.79 7.02
N LEU A 34 -16.99 -20.30 6.41
CA LEU A 34 -18.04 -19.54 7.08
C LEU A 34 -19.40 -19.86 6.45
N SER A 35 -20.41 -20.18 7.27
CA SER A 35 -21.77 -20.40 6.80
C SER A 35 -22.69 -19.28 7.26
N VAL A 36 -23.55 -18.80 6.35
CA VAL A 36 -24.49 -17.70 6.59
C VAL A 36 -25.90 -18.10 6.17
N LEU A 37 -26.87 -17.98 7.08
CA LEU A 37 -28.29 -18.13 6.75
C LEU A 37 -28.98 -16.76 6.70
N TYR A 38 -29.74 -16.50 5.62
CA TYR A 38 -30.46 -15.24 5.41
C TYR A 38 -31.98 -15.41 5.45
N ALA A 39 -32.68 -14.35 5.88
CA ALA A 39 -34.06 -14.44 6.37
C ALA A 39 -35.18 -14.34 5.32
N SER A 40 -34.91 -13.83 4.12
CA SER A 40 -35.93 -13.60 3.09
C SER A 40 -35.37 -13.57 1.66
N LEU A 41 -36.21 -13.74 0.65
CA LEU A 41 -35.87 -13.59 -0.77
C LEU A 41 -36.25 -12.19 -1.28
N THR A 42 -35.72 -11.16 -0.64
CA THR A 42 -35.92 -9.75 -1.02
C THR A 42 -34.58 -9.06 -1.20
N ALA A 43 -34.57 -7.93 -1.93
CA ALA A 43 -33.35 -7.16 -2.16
C ALA A 43 -32.75 -6.51 -0.89
N ASP A 44 -33.41 -6.63 0.26
CA ASP A 44 -32.83 -6.31 1.58
C ASP A 44 -31.64 -7.22 1.93
N GLN A 45 -31.59 -8.44 1.37
CA GLN A 45 -30.47 -9.37 1.54
C GLN A 45 -29.38 -9.19 0.46
N ALA A 46 -29.62 -8.34 -0.55
CA ALA A 46 -28.75 -8.20 -1.72
C ALA A 46 -27.28 -7.88 -1.39
N PRO A 47 -26.93 -7.08 -0.36
CA PRO A 47 -25.53 -6.89 0.00
C PRO A 47 -24.76 -8.19 0.25
N LEU A 48 -25.36 -9.18 0.92
CA LEU A 48 -24.72 -10.48 1.18
C LEU A 48 -24.56 -11.26 -0.13
N TRP A 49 -25.64 -11.35 -0.92
CA TRP A 49 -25.64 -12.05 -2.20
C TRP A 49 -24.62 -11.50 -3.18
N ILE A 50 -24.54 -10.17 -3.27
CA ILE A 50 -23.62 -9.46 -4.14
C ILE A 50 -22.18 -9.68 -3.68
N THR A 51 -21.93 -9.63 -2.38
CA THR A 51 -20.60 -9.93 -1.83
C THR A 51 -20.15 -11.35 -2.20
N HIS A 52 -21.05 -12.32 -2.05
CA HIS A 52 -20.81 -13.72 -2.37
C HIS A 52 -20.59 -13.95 -3.88
N ASP A 53 -21.57 -13.61 -4.71
CA ASP A 53 -21.57 -13.91 -6.14
C ASP A 53 -20.53 -13.08 -6.91
N ALA A 54 -20.12 -11.92 -6.38
CA ALA A 54 -19.04 -11.15 -6.98
C ALA A 54 -17.65 -11.72 -6.68
N GLY A 55 -17.54 -12.73 -5.80
CA GLY A 55 -16.28 -13.35 -5.41
C GLY A 55 -15.51 -12.60 -4.32
N LEU A 56 -16.10 -11.56 -3.72
CA LEU A 56 -15.39 -10.67 -2.80
C LEU A 56 -14.97 -11.39 -1.51
N PHE A 57 -15.73 -12.38 -1.04
CA PHE A 57 -15.28 -13.22 0.08
C PHE A 57 -14.06 -14.06 -0.28
N ARG A 58 -14.00 -14.60 -1.50
CA ARG A 58 -12.86 -15.40 -1.98
C ARG A 58 -11.60 -14.57 -2.10
N GLU A 59 -11.73 -13.32 -2.56
CA GLU A 59 -10.62 -12.37 -2.61
C GLU A 59 -10.06 -12.03 -1.23
N GLU A 60 -10.89 -12.10 -0.18
CA GLU A 60 -10.47 -11.93 1.22
C GLU A 60 -10.01 -13.25 1.88
N GLY A 61 -9.80 -14.32 1.09
CA GLY A 61 -9.35 -15.62 1.59
C GLY A 61 -10.41 -16.42 2.35
N LEU A 62 -11.69 -16.08 2.17
CA LEU A 62 -12.82 -16.75 2.84
C LEU A 62 -13.60 -17.64 1.87
N ARG A 63 -13.94 -18.84 2.34
CA ARG A 63 -14.96 -19.68 1.72
C ARG A 63 -16.27 -19.50 2.47
N VAL A 64 -17.16 -18.68 1.92
CA VAL A 64 -18.46 -18.38 2.52
C VAL A 64 -19.57 -19.13 1.80
N GLU A 65 -20.35 -19.91 2.53
CA GLU A 65 -21.55 -20.58 2.03
C GLU A 65 -22.79 -19.82 2.52
N ILE A 66 -23.71 -19.50 1.60
CA ILE A 66 -24.94 -18.76 1.91
C ILE A 66 -26.19 -19.60 1.59
N ALA A 67 -27.21 -19.57 2.45
CA ALA A 67 -28.49 -20.22 2.17
C ALA A 67 -29.70 -19.49 2.76
N PHE A 68 -30.85 -19.61 2.09
CA PHE A 68 -32.12 -19.05 2.54
C PHE A 68 -32.70 -19.92 3.66
N ASP A 69 -33.09 -19.31 4.78
CA ASP A 69 -33.59 -20.05 5.94
C ASP A 69 -35.08 -20.44 5.84
N GLY A 70 -35.85 -19.83 4.93
CA GLY A 70 -37.28 -20.14 4.75
C GLY A 70 -38.21 -19.73 5.90
N ALA A 71 -37.69 -19.16 6.98
CA ALA A 71 -38.39 -19.02 8.26
C ALA A 71 -38.21 -17.64 8.91
N GLY A 72 -37.95 -16.61 8.11
CA GLY A 72 -37.87 -15.22 8.58
C GLY A 72 -36.68 -14.97 9.51
N GLY A 73 -35.60 -15.73 9.35
CA GLY A 73 -34.38 -15.66 10.18
C GLY A 73 -34.42 -16.56 11.42
N SER A 74 -35.56 -17.16 11.76
CA SER A 74 -35.68 -18.00 12.96
C SER A 74 -34.94 -19.34 12.86
N LEU A 75 -34.82 -19.92 11.67
CA LEU A 75 -33.98 -21.12 11.51
C LEU A 75 -32.51 -20.73 11.51
N GLY A 76 -32.16 -19.61 10.87
CA GLY A 76 -30.82 -19.03 10.95
C GLY A 76 -30.35 -18.79 12.38
N MET A 77 -31.19 -18.17 13.21
CA MET A 77 -30.88 -17.91 14.61
C MET A 77 -30.69 -19.20 15.42
N LYS A 78 -31.53 -20.22 15.21
CA LYS A 78 -31.37 -21.50 15.90
C LYS A 78 -30.07 -22.21 15.53
N ALA A 79 -29.74 -22.26 14.24
CA ALA A 79 -28.49 -22.84 13.75
C ALA A 79 -27.26 -22.09 14.30
N LEU A 80 -27.34 -20.76 14.40
CA LEU A 80 -26.29 -19.93 15.01
C LEU A 80 -26.07 -20.30 16.49
N LEU A 81 -27.15 -20.44 17.26
CA LEU A 81 -27.07 -20.81 18.67
C LEU A 81 -26.61 -22.26 18.89
N ALA A 82 -26.89 -23.15 17.94
CA ALA A 82 -26.39 -24.52 17.93
C ALA A 82 -24.92 -24.64 17.47
N GLY A 83 -24.32 -23.55 16.97
CA GLY A 83 -22.95 -23.53 16.44
C GLY A 83 -22.79 -24.14 15.04
N GLU A 84 -23.90 -24.40 14.34
CA GLU A 84 -23.91 -24.97 12.99
C GLU A 84 -23.50 -23.96 11.91
N ILE A 85 -23.74 -22.67 12.18
CA ILE A 85 -23.36 -21.54 11.31
C ILE A 85 -22.72 -20.43 12.15
N GLN A 86 -22.00 -19.51 11.49
CA GLN A 86 -21.28 -18.43 12.19
C GLN A 86 -22.01 -17.09 12.11
N VAL A 87 -22.87 -16.88 11.11
CA VAL A 87 -23.64 -15.64 10.93
C VAL A 87 -25.07 -15.94 10.54
N ALA A 88 -26.02 -15.28 11.21
CA ALA A 88 -27.41 -15.21 10.78
C ALA A 88 -27.72 -13.79 10.30
N GLN A 89 -28.25 -13.63 9.09
CA GLN A 89 -28.74 -12.35 8.60
C GLN A 89 -30.23 -12.21 8.94
N THR A 90 -30.55 -11.36 9.92
CA THR A 90 -31.91 -11.21 10.47
C THR A 90 -32.18 -9.79 10.97
N ALA A 91 -33.42 -9.49 11.37
CA ALA A 91 -33.86 -8.17 11.81
C ALA A 91 -33.89 -7.99 13.33
N GLY A 92 -33.96 -6.72 13.77
CA GLY A 92 -33.97 -6.32 15.18
C GLY A 92 -34.95 -7.05 16.09
N PRO A 93 -36.23 -7.27 15.72
CA PRO A 93 -37.20 -7.98 16.57
C PRO A 93 -36.75 -9.38 16.99
N LEU A 94 -36.22 -10.16 16.04
CA LEU A 94 -35.75 -11.51 16.37
C LEU A 94 -34.50 -11.46 17.25
N LEU A 95 -33.60 -10.51 17.02
CA LEU A 95 -32.42 -10.29 17.87
C LEU A 95 -32.83 -10.01 19.32
N VAL A 96 -33.78 -9.09 19.54
CA VAL A 96 -34.30 -8.74 20.87
C VAL A 96 -34.99 -9.92 21.53
N HIS A 97 -35.87 -10.63 20.82
CA HIS A 97 -36.52 -11.82 21.37
C HIS A 97 -35.52 -12.92 21.76
N THR A 98 -34.46 -13.09 20.96
CA THR A 98 -33.41 -14.07 21.24
C THR A 98 -32.61 -13.68 22.48
N ALA A 99 -32.25 -12.40 22.61
CA ALA A 99 -31.54 -11.89 23.78
C ALA A 99 -32.37 -11.98 25.06
N LEU A 100 -33.69 -11.75 24.99
CA LEU A 100 -34.61 -11.96 26.13
C LEU A 100 -34.66 -13.41 26.61
N GLY A 101 -34.38 -14.36 25.72
CA GLY A 101 -34.18 -15.78 26.06
C GLY A 101 -32.86 -16.08 26.77
N GLY A 102 -32.00 -15.07 26.99
CA GLY A 102 -30.69 -15.22 27.64
C GLY A 102 -29.53 -15.52 26.69
N ALA A 103 -29.75 -15.53 25.37
CA ALA A 103 -28.70 -15.85 24.41
C ALA A 103 -27.78 -14.64 24.13
N PRO A 104 -26.44 -14.82 24.09
CA PRO A 104 -25.47 -13.73 23.94
C PRO A 104 -25.23 -13.33 22.48
N VAL A 105 -26.30 -12.93 21.78
CA VAL A 105 -26.27 -12.54 20.37
C VAL A 105 -25.99 -11.05 20.18
N VAL A 106 -25.25 -10.70 19.13
CA VAL A 106 -24.89 -9.32 18.78
C VAL A 106 -25.00 -9.08 17.28
N MET A 107 -25.44 -7.89 16.89
CA MET A 107 -25.43 -7.44 15.50
C MET A 107 -24.14 -6.68 15.19
N MET A 108 -23.37 -7.18 14.22
CA MET A 108 -22.06 -6.63 13.86
C MET A 108 -22.09 -5.62 12.70
N ALA A 109 -23.10 -5.70 11.84
CA ALA A 109 -23.32 -4.78 10.72
C ALA A 109 -24.79 -4.75 10.34
N SER A 110 -25.25 -3.62 9.80
CA SER A 110 -26.64 -3.41 9.36
C SER A 110 -26.77 -3.42 7.85
N GLY A 111 -27.80 -4.11 7.37
CA GLY A 111 -28.28 -4.05 5.99
C GLY A 111 -29.38 -2.99 5.81
N SER A 112 -30.17 -2.67 6.83
CA SER A 112 -31.21 -1.64 6.76
C SER A 112 -31.50 -1.00 8.13
N ASN A 113 -31.68 0.34 8.13
CA ASN A 113 -31.93 1.15 9.34
C ASN A 113 -33.31 1.83 9.32
N VAL A 114 -34.23 1.33 8.51
CA VAL A 114 -35.60 1.82 8.36
C VAL A 114 -36.58 0.66 8.33
N LEU A 115 -37.84 0.92 8.73
CA LEU A 115 -38.91 -0.06 8.65
C LEU A 115 -39.41 -0.16 7.20
N ASN A 116 -38.89 -1.14 6.46
CA ASN A 116 -38.98 -1.25 5.00
C ASN A 116 -40.16 -2.14 4.50
N MET A 117 -41.27 -2.15 5.23
CA MET A 117 -42.43 -3.00 4.95
C MET A 117 -43.69 -2.16 4.69
N VAL A 118 -44.67 -2.73 4.00
CA VAL A 118 -46.01 -2.14 3.84
C VAL A 118 -47.09 -3.13 4.22
N LEU A 119 -48.25 -2.62 4.64
CA LEU A 119 -49.46 -3.42 4.77
C LEU A 119 -50.26 -3.32 3.46
N VAL A 120 -50.38 -4.44 2.75
CA VAL A 120 -51.26 -4.55 1.57
C VAL A 120 -52.59 -5.20 1.96
N THR A 121 -53.68 -4.75 1.36
CA THR A 121 -55.05 -5.23 1.60
C THR A 121 -55.74 -5.62 0.30
N LEU A 122 -56.80 -6.43 0.42
CA LEU A 122 -57.72 -6.67 -0.70
C LEU A 122 -58.38 -5.36 -1.17
N PRO A 123 -58.82 -5.26 -2.44
CA PRO A 123 -59.41 -4.01 -2.99
C PRO A 123 -60.69 -3.56 -2.28
N SER A 124 -61.36 -4.48 -1.59
CA SER A 124 -62.57 -4.23 -0.78
C SER A 124 -62.27 -3.51 0.54
N ILE A 125 -61.01 -3.48 0.98
CA ILE A 125 -60.57 -2.86 2.24
C ILE A 125 -59.75 -1.61 1.89
N ARG A 126 -60.44 -0.46 1.90
CA ARG A 126 -59.90 0.86 1.56
C ARG A 126 -59.62 1.73 2.79
N GLN A 127 -60.22 1.42 3.92
CA GLN A 127 -60.07 2.16 5.16
C GLN A 127 -59.62 1.25 6.31
N PRO A 128 -58.82 1.76 7.27
CA PRO A 128 -58.27 0.93 8.32
C PRO A 128 -59.30 0.19 9.18
N ALA A 129 -60.46 0.81 9.45
CA ALA A 129 -61.56 0.21 10.20
C ALA A 129 -62.14 -1.07 9.55
N GLN A 130 -62.01 -1.22 8.22
CA GLN A 130 -62.52 -2.37 7.47
C GLN A 130 -61.66 -3.64 7.65
N LEU A 131 -60.51 -3.54 8.31
CA LEU A 131 -59.72 -4.71 8.70
C LEU A 131 -60.33 -5.49 9.87
N LYS A 132 -61.24 -4.88 10.63
CA LYS A 132 -61.84 -5.49 11.81
C LYS A 132 -62.57 -6.78 11.45
N GLY A 133 -62.28 -7.86 12.17
CA GLY A 133 -62.77 -9.21 11.91
C GLY A 133 -61.99 -10.00 10.84
N GLY A 134 -61.05 -9.36 10.14
CA GLY A 134 -60.21 -10.01 9.13
C GLY A 134 -58.91 -10.60 9.67
N ALA A 135 -58.07 -11.11 8.77
CA ALA A 135 -56.76 -11.66 9.07
C ALA A 135 -55.62 -10.97 8.29
N VAL A 136 -54.50 -10.72 8.99
CA VAL A 136 -53.24 -10.22 8.44
C VAL A 136 -52.19 -11.32 8.43
N GLY A 137 -51.61 -11.59 7.25
CA GLY A 137 -50.54 -12.56 7.07
C GLY A 137 -49.16 -12.04 7.46
N ILE A 138 -48.39 -12.88 8.16
CA ILE A 138 -46.99 -12.65 8.55
C ILE A 138 -46.11 -13.86 8.20
N SER A 139 -44.79 -13.66 8.19
CA SER A 139 -43.83 -14.76 7.99
C SER A 139 -43.77 -15.69 9.19
N ARG A 140 -43.52 -15.14 10.38
CA ARG A 140 -43.41 -15.87 11.64
C ARG A 140 -43.55 -14.94 12.83
N PHE A 141 -44.16 -15.41 13.92
CA PHE A 141 -44.26 -14.65 15.17
C PHE A 141 -42.87 -14.27 15.71
N GLY A 142 -42.74 -13.05 16.23
CA GLY A 142 -41.48 -12.49 16.74
C GLY A 142 -40.51 -11.99 15.66
N THR A 143 -40.88 -12.03 14.38
CA THR A 143 -40.05 -11.50 13.27
C THR A 143 -40.48 -10.09 12.85
N LEU A 144 -39.75 -9.52 11.89
CA LEU A 144 -40.04 -8.18 11.35
C LEU A 144 -41.48 -8.03 10.83
N SER A 145 -42.01 -9.05 10.15
CA SER A 145 -43.37 -9.00 9.61
C SER A 145 -44.45 -9.02 10.69
N ASP A 146 -44.21 -9.74 11.81
CA ASP A 146 -45.09 -9.72 12.99
C ASP A 146 -45.11 -8.34 13.65
N PHE A 147 -43.92 -7.76 13.84
CA PHE A 147 -43.79 -6.40 14.35
C PHE A 147 -44.57 -5.40 13.48
N ALA A 148 -44.29 -5.39 12.18
CA ALA A 148 -44.93 -4.47 11.25
C ALA A 148 -46.45 -4.69 11.13
N ALA A 149 -46.94 -5.93 11.19
CA ALA A 149 -48.38 -6.22 11.15
C ALA A 149 -49.08 -5.63 12.37
N ARG A 150 -48.50 -5.81 13.55
CA ARG A 150 -49.06 -5.28 14.80
C ARG A 150 -49.05 -3.76 14.82
N GLN A 151 -47.96 -3.14 14.36
CA GLN A 151 -47.89 -1.69 14.23
C GLN A 151 -48.93 -1.16 13.24
N ALA A 152 -49.14 -1.85 12.11
CA ALA A 152 -50.11 -1.40 11.11
C ALA A 152 -51.54 -1.49 11.64
N ILE A 153 -51.86 -2.55 12.38
CA ILE A 153 -53.17 -2.72 13.04
C ILE A 153 -53.37 -1.67 14.14
N LEU A 154 -52.34 -1.32 14.90
CA LEU A 154 -52.43 -0.27 15.93
C LEU A 154 -52.62 1.12 15.30
N LEU A 155 -51.89 1.44 14.24
CA LEU A 155 -52.08 2.67 13.46
C LEU A 155 -53.48 2.74 12.82
N ALA A 156 -54.07 1.58 12.53
CA ALA A 156 -55.46 1.47 12.10
C ALA A 156 -56.49 1.72 13.22
N GLY A 157 -56.06 1.94 14.46
CA GLY A 157 -56.93 2.10 15.63
C GLY A 157 -57.56 0.80 16.13
N LEU A 158 -57.00 -0.36 15.75
CA LEU A 158 -57.52 -1.69 16.06
C LEU A 158 -56.57 -2.45 17.00
N LYS A 159 -57.09 -3.47 17.69
CA LYS A 159 -56.31 -4.30 18.62
C LYS A 159 -55.77 -5.57 17.92
N PRO A 160 -54.44 -5.73 17.77
CA PRO A 160 -53.86 -6.90 17.12
C PRO A 160 -54.13 -8.19 17.90
N GLY A 161 -54.68 -9.22 17.24
CA GLY A 161 -55.05 -10.49 17.86
C GLY A 161 -56.41 -10.48 18.59
N GLN A 162 -57.09 -9.34 18.65
CA GLN A 162 -58.45 -9.23 19.18
C GLN A 162 -59.42 -8.75 18.08
N ASP A 163 -59.17 -7.56 17.54
CA ASP A 163 -59.98 -7.00 16.45
C ASP A 163 -59.57 -7.55 15.08
N VAL A 164 -58.31 -7.95 14.92
CA VAL A 164 -57.74 -8.46 13.66
C VAL A 164 -56.87 -9.67 13.96
N ALA A 165 -57.15 -10.81 13.32
CA ALA A 165 -56.34 -12.02 13.49
C ALA A 165 -54.97 -11.87 12.82
N ILE A 166 -53.93 -12.46 13.41
CA ILE A 166 -52.59 -12.52 12.81
C ILE A 166 -52.30 -13.98 12.47
N GLN A 167 -52.04 -14.26 11.20
CA GLN A 167 -51.83 -15.61 10.70
C GLN A 167 -50.42 -15.79 10.17
N GLN A 168 -49.75 -16.85 10.61
CA GLN A 168 -48.43 -17.23 10.12
C GLN A 168 -48.56 -18.01 8.81
N VAL A 169 -48.05 -17.45 7.72
CA VAL A 169 -48.18 -18.03 6.36
C VAL A 169 -46.83 -18.36 5.72
N GLY A 170 -45.77 -17.63 6.06
CA GLY A 170 -44.44 -17.85 5.49
C GLY A 170 -43.98 -16.67 4.61
N PRO A 171 -43.10 -16.89 3.62
CA PRO A 171 -42.41 -15.81 2.88
C PRO A 171 -43.36 -14.92 2.07
N ASP A 172 -42.89 -13.74 1.67
CA ASP A 172 -43.70 -12.64 1.13
C ASP A 172 -44.63 -13.05 -0.02
N MET A 173 -44.10 -13.75 -1.02
CA MET A 173 -44.90 -14.22 -2.16
C MET A 173 -45.98 -15.22 -1.76
N ALA A 174 -45.73 -16.08 -0.75
CA ALA A 174 -46.75 -17.00 -0.25
C ALA A 174 -47.91 -16.24 0.42
N ARG A 175 -47.62 -15.09 1.06
CA ARG A 175 -48.64 -14.22 1.66
C ARG A 175 -49.47 -13.51 0.60
N VAL A 176 -48.83 -12.97 -0.44
CA VAL A 176 -49.54 -12.37 -1.59
C VAL A 176 -50.45 -13.38 -2.28
N GLN A 177 -49.96 -14.60 -2.52
CA GLN A 177 -50.76 -15.69 -3.10
C GLN A 177 -51.91 -16.14 -2.18
N ALA A 178 -51.74 -16.11 -0.86
CA ALA A 178 -52.81 -16.42 0.08
C ALA A 178 -53.91 -15.33 0.06
N MET A 179 -53.54 -14.05 -0.15
CA MET A 179 -54.51 -12.97 -0.37
C MET A 179 -55.27 -13.15 -1.69
N GLU A 180 -54.58 -13.51 -2.77
CA GLU A 180 -55.20 -13.77 -4.09
C GLU A 180 -56.28 -14.86 -4.01
N ARG A 181 -56.04 -15.90 -3.22
CA ARG A 181 -57.03 -16.96 -2.96
C ARG A 181 -58.12 -16.58 -1.94
N GLY A 182 -58.12 -15.35 -1.43
CA GLY A 182 -59.09 -14.86 -0.44
C GLY A 182 -58.88 -15.42 0.99
N ALA A 183 -57.80 -16.15 1.24
CA ALA A 183 -57.51 -16.72 2.56
C ALA A 183 -57.05 -15.67 3.58
N LEU A 184 -56.56 -14.51 3.10
CA LEU A 184 -56.15 -13.38 3.91
C LEU A 184 -56.77 -12.08 3.39
N GLN A 185 -57.16 -11.21 4.31
CA GLN A 185 -57.67 -9.86 3.98
C GLN A 185 -56.53 -8.85 3.82
N ALA A 186 -55.39 -9.08 4.48
CA ALA A 186 -54.20 -8.28 4.35
C ALA A 186 -52.92 -9.10 4.55
N ALA A 187 -51.78 -8.55 4.14
CA ALA A 187 -50.47 -9.08 4.49
C ALA A 187 -49.46 -7.95 4.61
N VAL A 188 -48.46 -8.15 5.47
CA VAL A 188 -47.29 -7.27 5.46
C VAL A 188 -46.28 -7.82 4.48
N VAL A 189 -45.76 -7.00 3.57
CA VAL A 189 -44.80 -7.40 2.53
C VAL A 189 -43.79 -6.30 2.24
N GLY A 190 -42.63 -6.65 1.70
CA GLY A 190 -41.65 -5.71 1.17
C GLY A 190 -41.46 -5.87 -0.35
N PRO A 191 -40.75 -4.96 -1.02
CA PRO A 191 -40.39 -5.15 -2.42
C PRO A 191 -39.53 -6.43 -2.59
N PRO A 192 -39.77 -7.24 -3.63
CA PRO A 192 -40.63 -6.97 -4.79
C PRO A 192 -42.12 -7.33 -4.64
N ALA A 193 -42.53 -7.97 -3.55
CA ALA A 193 -43.90 -8.48 -3.41
C ALA A 193 -44.96 -7.35 -3.42
N THR A 194 -44.54 -6.11 -3.12
CA THR A 194 -45.36 -4.90 -3.28
C THR A 194 -45.81 -4.65 -4.72
N LEU A 195 -44.92 -4.85 -5.71
CA LEU A 195 -45.26 -4.68 -7.12
C LEU A 195 -46.21 -5.80 -7.57
N ALA A 196 -45.95 -7.05 -7.15
CA ALA A 196 -46.82 -8.18 -7.43
C ALA A 196 -48.24 -7.93 -6.88
N ALA A 197 -48.35 -7.48 -5.63
CA ALA A 197 -49.62 -7.11 -5.01
C ALA A 197 -50.33 -5.99 -5.78
N ARG A 198 -49.60 -4.95 -6.20
CA ARG A 198 -50.17 -3.83 -6.99
C ARG A 198 -50.71 -4.29 -8.34
N ARG A 199 -49.99 -5.19 -9.04
CA ARG A 199 -50.44 -5.78 -10.32
C ARG A 199 -51.71 -6.62 -10.15
N MET A 200 -51.92 -7.21 -8.97
CA MET A 200 -53.16 -7.92 -8.59
C MET A 200 -54.29 -6.99 -8.13
N GLY A 201 -54.08 -5.68 -8.16
CA GLY A 201 -55.07 -4.68 -7.74
C GLY A 201 -55.17 -4.48 -6.22
N PHE A 202 -54.29 -5.08 -5.43
CA PHE A 202 -54.27 -4.88 -3.97
C PHE A 202 -53.85 -3.46 -3.62
N LEU A 203 -54.35 -2.98 -2.48
CA LEU A 203 -54.15 -1.62 -2.02
C LEU A 203 -53.08 -1.57 -0.94
N THR A 204 -52.22 -0.56 -0.96
CA THR A 204 -51.33 -0.26 0.17
C THR A 204 -52.10 0.59 1.17
N LEU A 205 -52.34 0.04 2.37
CA LEU A 205 -53.09 0.73 3.41
C LEU A 205 -52.19 1.45 4.41
N VAL A 206 -51.02 0.87 4.72
CA VAL A 206 -49.99 1.48 5.57
C VAL A 206 -48.65 1.35 4.87
N ASP A 207 -47.95 2.47 4.74
CA ASP A 207 -46.60 2.54 4.17
C ASP A 207 -45.62 3.06 5.23
N PHE A 208 -44.92 2.14 5.90
CA PHE A 208 -43.92 2.52 6.90
C PHE A 208 -42.66 3.14 6.28
N ILE A 209 -42.49 2.98 4.98
CA ILE A 209 -41.33 3.44 4.24
C ILE A 209 -41.43 4.94 4.01
N ALA A 210 -42.61 5.43 3.61
CA ALA A 210 -42.87 6.86 3.38
C ALA A 210 -42.57 7.72 4.62
N GLU A 211 -42.81 7.17 5.81
CA GLU A 211 -42.61 7.82 7.11
C GLU A 211 -41.14 7.82 7.59
N ASN A 212 -40.22 7.17 6.85
CA ASN A 212 -38.79 7.06 7.17
C ASN A 212 -38.51 6.70 8.64
N VAL A 213 -39.29 5.76 9.17
CA VAL A 213 -39.24 5.35 10.57
C VAL A 213 -37.90 4.68 10.85
N GLU A 214 -37.05 5.36 11.62
CA GLU A 214 -35.78 4.80 12.07
C GLU A 214 -36.03 3.50 12.86
N PHE A 215 -35.46 2.41 12.38
CA PHE A 215 -35.77 1.06 12.87
C PHE A 215 -34.60 0.13 12.57
N GLN A 216 -34.24 -0.78 13.48
CA GLN A 216 -33.20 -1.76 13.18
C GLN A 216 -33.77 -2.90 12.32
N GLY A 217 -33.63 -2.75 10.99
CA GLY A 217 -34.01 -3.76 10.00
C GLY A 217 -33.01 -4.91 9.94
N THR A 218 -32.87 -5.51 8.76
CA THR A 218 -31.96 -6.63 8.51
C THR A 218 -30.52 -6.24 8.85
N GLY A 219 -29.78 -7.14 9.49
CA GLY A 219 -28.37 -7.02 9.79
C GLY A 219 -27.71 -8.37 9.98
N LEU A 220 -26.38 -8.37 10.07
CA LEU A 220 -25.55 -9.54 10.27
C LEU A 220 -25.39 -9.77 11.78
N VAL A 221 -25.87 -10.91 12.27
CA VAL A 221 -25.88 -11.29 13.68
C VAL A 221 -24.97 -12.49 13.90
N THR A 222 -24.20 -12.45 14.98
CA THR A 222 -23.38 -13.57 15.48
C THR A 222 -23.48 -13.62 17.02
N THR A 223 -22.69 -14.47 17.67
CA THR A 223 -22.56 -14.47 19.14
C THR A 223 -21.35 -13.65 19.57
N ARG A 224 -21.43 -13.04 20.75
CA ARG A 224 -20.32 -12.25 21.30
C ARG A 224 -19.04 -13.09 21.42
N ALA A 225 -19.17 -14.34 21.83
CA ALA A 225 -18.06 -15.29 21.96
C ALA A 225 -17.38 -15.60 20.61
N LEU A 226 -18.16 -15.79 19.53
CA LEU A 226 -17.59 -16.02 18.20
C LEU A 226 -16.89 -14.76 17.69
N LEU A 227 -17.54 -13.59 17.80
CA LEU A 227 -16.99 -12.33 17.31
C LEU A 227 -15.65 -11.99 17.99
N SER A 228 -15.56 -12.14 19.31
CA SER A 228 -14.33 -11.87 20.06
C SER A 228 -13.30 -12.99 19.94
N GLY A 229 -13.74 -14.24 19.82
CA GLY A 229 -12.87 -15.42 19.77
C GLY A 229 -12.29 -15.71 18.38
N GLN A 230 -12.89 -15.18 17.31
CA GLN A 230 -12.47 -15.41 15.92
C GLN A 230 -12.40 -14.13 15.06
N PRO A 231 -11.72 -13.04 15.51
CA PRO A 231 -11.63 -11.80 14.75
C PRO A 231 -11.01 -11.97 13.34
N GLN A 232 -10.13 -12.96 13.16
CA GLN A 232 -9.55 -13.36 11.88
C GLN A 232 -10.58 -13.84 10.85
N LEU A 233 -11.74 -14.32 11.31
CA LEU A 233 -12.84 -14.75 10.45
C LEU A 233 -13.74 -13.55 10.09
N PHE A 234 -14.09 -12.74 11.09
CA PHE A 234 -15.07 -11.67 10.93
C PHE A 234 -14.51 -10.37 10.31
N ARG A 235 -13.23 -10.02 10.54
CA ARG A 235 -12.61 -8.82 9.95
C ARG A 235 -12.58 -8.87 8.41
N PRO A 236 -12.02 -9.90 7.76
CA PRO A 236 -12.11 -10.02 6.29
C PRO A 236 -13.55 -10.13 5.80
N PHE A 237 -14.44 -10.78 6.56
CA PHE A 237 -15.85 -10.90 6.21
C PHE A 237 -16.55 -9.53 6.14
N ILE A 238 -16.37 -8.67 7.15
CA ILE A 238 -16.97 -7.34 7.20
C ILE A 238 -16.35 -6.42 6.14
N ARG A 239 -15.05 -6.54 5.85
CA ARG A 239 -14.40 -5.81 4.74
C ARG A 239 -14.98 -6.20 3.38
N ALA A 240 -15.12 -7.50 3.10
CA ALA A 240 -15.80 -7.98 1.89
C ALA A 240 -17.23 -7.44 1.80
N TYR A 241 -17.99 -7.49 2.91
CA TYR A 241 -19.38 -7.04 2.95
C TYR A 241 -19.52 -5.54 2.64
N VAL A 242 -18.62 -4.69 3.17
CA VAL A 242 -18.58 -3.25 2.85
C VAL A 242 -18.26 -3.03 1.36
N ARG A 243 -17.31 -3.79 0.79
CA ARG A 243 -17.01 -3.77 -0.65
C ARG A 243 -18.21 -4.22 -1.49
N GLY A 244 -18.98 -5.21 -1.02
CA GLY A 244 -20.21 -5.65 -1.66
C GLY A 244 -21.31 -4.61 -1.65
N ILE A 245 -21.47 -3.85 -0.56
CA ILE A 245 -22.38 -2.68 -0.51
C ILE A 245 -21.94 -1.62 -1.53
N ALA A 246 -20.63 -1.37 -1.65
CA ALA A 246 -20.12 -0.43 -2.65
C ALA A 246 -20.44 -0.90 -4.07
N LEU A 247 -20.22 -2.19 -4.39
CA LEU A 247 -20.57 -2.77 -5.69
C LEU A 247 -22.08 -2.68 -5.95
N TYR A 248 -22.89 -3.03 -4.94
CA TYR A 248 -24.35 -2.97 -5.03
C TYR A 248 -24.81 -1.57 -5.47
N LYS A 249 -24.24 -0.53 -4.89
CA LYS A 249 -24.63 0.86 -5.15
C LYS A 249 -24.02 1.46 -6.42
N THR A 250 -22.92 0.92 -6.92
CA THR A 250 -22.14 1.53 -8.03
C THR A 250 -22.23 0.75 -9.34
N ASN A 251 -22.62 -0.52 -9.30
CA ASN A 251 -22.73 -1.35 -10.50
C ASN A 251 -24.16 -1.94 -10.61
N LYS A 252 -25.08 -1.13 -11.15
CA LYS A 252 -26.51 -1.48 -11.29
C LYS A 252 -26.70 -2.80 -12.05
N GLU A 253 -26.12 -2.93 -13.23
CA GLU A 253 -26.35 -4.11 -14.08
C GLU A 253 -25.88 -5.42 -13.44
N ARG A 254 -24.66 -5.44 -12.87
CA ARG A 254 -24.16 -6.63 -12.17
C ARG A 254 -25.01 -6.96 -10.95
N SER A 255 -25.50 -5.94 -10.24
CA SER A 255 -26.38 -6.11 -9.09
C SER A 255 -27.73 -6.70 -9.49
N LEU A 256 -28.36 -6.19 -10.55
CA LEU A 256 -29.64 -6.70 -11.07
C LEU A 256 -29.51 -8.16 -11.54
N GLN A 257 -28.40 -8.53 -12.18
CA GLN A 257 -28.13 -9.92 -12.57
C GLN A 257 -28.06 -10.85 -11.35
N ILE A 258 -27.31 -10.47 -10.31
CA ILE A 258 -27.19 -11.27 -9.07
C ILE A 258 -28.55 -11.36 -8.37
N MET A 259 -29.25 -10.23 -8.24
CA MET A 259 -30.60 -10.15 -7.67
C MET A 259 -31.60 -11.06 -8.38
N GLY A 260 -31.61 -11.05 -9.72
CA GLY A 260 -32.49 -11.90 -10.54
C GLY A 260 -32.24 -13.38 -10.32
N ARG A 261 -30.97 -13.81 -10.25
CA ARG A 261 -30.62 -15.21 -9.94
C ARG A 261 -31.11 -15.63 -8.56
N GLN A 262 -30.83 -14.83 -7.53
CA GLN A 262 -31.14 -15.18 -6.14
C GLN A 262 -32.66 -15.18 -5.88
N MET A 263 -33.38 -14.18 -6.40
CA MET A 263 -34.84 -14.11 -6.29
C MET A 263 -35.57 -15.01 -7.30
N ARG A 264 -34.83 -15.69 -8.19
CA ARG A 264 -35.35 -16.59 -9.23
C ARG A 264 -36.39 -15.90 -10.14
N THR A 265 -36.06 -14.70 -10.60
CA THR A 265 -36.93 -13.89 -11.47
C THR A 265 -36.15 -13.24 -12.62
N GLY A 266 -36.76 -13.22 -13.81
CA GLY A 266 -36.28 -12.46 -14.97
C GLY A 266 -37.02 -11.15 -15.20
N ASP A 267 -37.97 -10.79 -14.32
CA ASP A 267 -38.77 -9.57 -14.45
C ASP A 267 -37.90 -8.33 -14.17
N ARG A 268 -37.52 -7.65 -15.25
CA ARG A 268 -36.61 -6.51 -15.20
C ARG A 268 -37.21 -5.32 -14.43
N GLU A 269 -38.49 -5.03 -14.62
CA GLU A 269 -39.16 -3.91 -13.95
C GLU A 269 -39.14 -4.11 -12.42
N LEU A 270 -39.47 -5.33 -11.99
CA LEU A 270 -39.44 -5.74 -10.59
C LEU A 270 -38.04 -5.61 -9.97
N LEU A 271 -37.01 -6.03 -10.71
CA LEU A 271 -35.62 -5.93 -10.27
C LEU A 271 -35.17 -4.47 -10.17
N GLU A 272 -35.54 -3.63 -11.14
CA GLU A 272 -35.20 -2.21 -11.14
C GLU A 272 -35.88 -1.45 -10.02
N GLU A 273 -37.17 -1.70 -9.74
CA GLU A 273 -37.88 -1.09 -8.62
C GLU A 273 -37.23 -1.50 -7.29
N SER A 274 -36.94 -2.80 -7.13
CA SER A 274 -36.28 -3.33 -5.92
C SER A 274 -34.89 -2.74 -5.72
N TYR A 275 -34.11 -2.59 -6.80
CA TYR A 275 -32.79 -1.97 -6.76
C TYR A 275 -32.88 -0.49 -6.37
N ALA A 276 -33.71 0.28 -7.07
CA ALA A 276 -33.89 1.71 -6.81
C ALA A 276 -34.35 1.97 -5.37
N PHE A 277 -35.14 1.04 -4.83
CA PHE A 277 -35.58 1.07 -3.46
C PHE A 277 -34.45 0.72 -2.47
N PHE A 278 -33.94 -0.50 -2.53
CA PHE A 278 -33.03 -1.00 -1.52
C PHE A 278 -31.61 -0.42 -1.65
N ALA A 279 -31.06 -0.44 -2.86
CA ALA A 279 -29.70 0.02 -3.10
C ALA A 279 -29.57 1.52 -2.84
N LEU A 280 -30.58 2.33 -3.17
CA LEU A 280 -30.44 3.79 -3.11
C LEU A 280 -31.02 4.41 -1.84
N LYS A 281 -32.09 3.83 -1.26
CA LYS A 281 -32.82 4.44 -0.13
C LYS A 281 -32.67 3.70 1.20
N VAL A 282 -32.60 2.37 1.19
CA VAL A 282 -32.69 1.56 2.42
C VAL A 282 -31.33 1.13 2.97
N VAL A 283 -30.47 0.58 2.12
CA VAL A 283 -29.16 0.06 2.56
C VAL A 283 -28.25 1.24 2.87
N PRO A 284 -27.69 1.38 4.09
CA PRO A 284 -26.80 2.48 4.40
C PRO A 284 -25.45 2.31 3.67
N ARG A 285 -24.77 3.42 3.34
CA ARG A 285 -23.42 3.36 2.76
C ARG A 285 -22.40 2.77 3.72
N LYS A 286 -22.53 3.13 5.01
CA LYS A 286 -21.75 2.58 6.10
C LYS A 286 -22.67 1.67 6.91
N PRO A 287 -22.40 0.36 7.02
CA PRO A 287 -23.35 -0.59 7.60
C PRO A 287 -23.37 -0.56 9.13
N TYR A 288 -23.53 0.62 9.74
CA TYR A 288 -23.71 0.75 11.17
C TYR A 288 -25.13 0.35 11.58
N PRO A 289 -25.30 -0.55 12.57
CA PRO A 289 -26.57 -0.74 13.26
C PRO A 289 -27.01 0.53 14.01
N THR A 290 -28.32 0.70 14.16
CA THR A 290 -28.94 1.82 14.89
C THR A 290 -29.38 1.41 16.29
N ALA A 291 -28.77 2.03 17.31
CA ALA A 291 -29.21 1.87 18.70
C ALA A 291 -30.63 2.43 18.92
N ARG A 292 -30.97 3.54 18.26
CA ARG A 292 -32.29 4.18 18.37
C ARG A 292 -33.38 3.34 17.71
N GLY A 293 -33.09 2.75 16.55
CA GLY A 293 -34.00 1.82 15.90
C GLY A 293 -34.23 0.56 16.74
N LEU A 294 -33.20 0.07 17.43
CA LEU A 294 -33.33 -1.09 18.32
C LEU A 294 -34.04 -0.74 19.64
N GLN A 295 -33.86 0.47 20.17
CA GLN A 295 -34.63 0.96 21.32
C GLN A 295 -36.14 0.91 21.05
N ARG A 296 -36.59 1.32 19.85
CA ARG A 296 -38.01 1.23 19.49
C ARG A 296 -38.56 -0.20 19.52
N VAL A 297 -37.73 -1.16 19.12
CA VAL A 297 -38.09 -2.59 19.21
C VAL A 297 -38.24 -3.00 20.67
N LEU A 298 -37.28 -2.62 21.53
CA LEU A 298 -37.30 -2.92 22.96
C LEU A 298 -38.51 -2.31 23.67
N ASP A 299 -38.81 -1.03 23.39
CA ASP A 299 -39.97 -0.32 23.95
C ASP A 299 -41.28 -1.05 23.61
N TRP A 300 -41.39 -1.53 22.38
CA TRP A 300 -42.54 -2.31 21.95
C TRP A 300 -42.60 -3.68 22.61
N VAL A 301 -41.50 -4.43 22.66
CA VAL A 301 -41.48 -5.74 23.33
C VAL A 301 -41.82 -5.57 24.82
N ALA A 302 -41.43 -4.46 25.44
CA ALA A 302 -41.70 -4.13 26.83
C ALA A 302 -43.20 -4.00 27.17
N GLU A 303 -44.06 -3.71 26.19
CA GLU A 303 -45.52 -3.69 26.40
C GLU A 303 -46.09 -5.06 26.78
N ARG A 304 -45.40 -6.15 26.39
CA ARG A 304 -45.82 -7.54 26.63
C ARG A 304 -44.87 -8.33 27.50
N ASN A 305 -43.59 -7.96 27.49
CA ASN A 305 -42.55 -8.57 28.30
C ASN A 305 -41.72 -7.47 28.98
N PRO A 306 -42.07 -7.07 30.22
CA PRO A 306 -41.40 -5.99 30.94
C PRO A 306 -39.87 -6.12 31.04
N ARG A 307 -39.33 -7.35 30.96
CA ARG A 307 -37.87 -7.61 30.96
C ARG A 307 -37.13 -6.94 29.81
N ALA A 308 -37.83 -6.57 28.72
CA ALA A 308 -37.22 -5.82 27.63
C ALA A 308 -36.72 -4.43 28.04
N ARG A 309 -37.25 -3.84 29.13
CA ARG A 309 -36.77 -2.56 29.67
C ARG A 309 -35.38 -2.66 30.30
N GLU A 310 -34.93 -3.87 30.64
CA GLU A 310 -33.64 -4.10 31.29
C GLU A 310 -32.49 -4.19 30.29
N ILE A 311 -32.78 -4.54 29.02
CA ILE A 311 -31.76 -4.68 27.97
C ILE A 311 -31.48 -3.31 27.35
N LYS A 312 -30.21 -2.91 27.35
CA LYS A 312 -29.79 -1.69 26.64
C LYS A 312 -29.52 -2.02 25.17
N PRO A 313 -29.89 -1.15 24.21
CA PRO A 313 -29.59 -1.37 22.79
C PRO A 313 -28.11 -1.68 22.52
N GLN A 314 -27.20 -1.02 23.23
CA GLN A 314 -25.75 -1.18 23.05
C GLN A 314 -25.26 -2.59 23.41
N GLU A 315 -25.98 -3.32 24.27
CA GLU A 315 -25.63 -4.71 24.63
C GLU A 315 -25.88 -5.69 23.48
N LEU A 316 -26.72 -5.30 22.52
CA LEU A 316 -27.10 -6.09 21.36
C LEU A 316 -26.33 -5.70 20.08
N LEU A 317 -25.47 -4.68 20.15
CA LEU A 317 -24.74 -4.14 19.01
C LEU A 317 -23.23 -4.26 19.23
N ASP A 318 -22.51 -4.74 18.21
CA ASP A 318 -21.05 -4.75 18.21
C ASP A 318 -20.51 -4.38 16.82
N ALA A 319 -20.56 -3.09 16.51
CA ALA A 319 -20.06 -2.55 15.25
C ALA A 319 -18.55 -2.27 15.27
N SER A 320 -17.78 -2.93 16.15
CA SER A 320 -16.34 -2.68 16.32
C SER A 320 -15.56 -2.84 15.01
N LEU A 321 -15.85 -3.88 14.22
CA LEU A 321 -15.19 -4.13 12.93
C LEU A 321 -15.61 -3.14 11.83
N VAL A 322 -16.87 -2.67 11.83
CA VAL A 322 -17.32 -1.61 10.91
C VAL A 322 -16.66 -0.28 11.28
N ARG A 323 -16.54 0.00 12.57
CA ARG A 323 -15.86 1.19 13.08
C ARG A 323 -14.37 1.14 12.78
N GLU A 324 -13.72 -0.01 12.97
CA GLU A 324 -12.34 -0.26 12.59
C GLU A 324 -12.12 0.15 11.12
N LEU A 325 -12.96 -0.31 10.19
CA LEU A 325 -12.88 0.03 8.77
C LEU A 325 -13.21 1.49 8.44
N ASP A 326 -14.15 2.09 9.15
CA ASP A 326 -14.52 3.49 8.95
C ASP A 326 -13.41 4.44 9.45
N GLU A 327 -12.72 4.02 10.50
CA GLU A 327 -11.54 4.70 11.04
C GLU A 327 -10.25 4.35 10.27
N SER A 328 -10.19 3.26 9.49
CA SER A 328 -8.94 2.68 8.93
C SER A 328 -8.29 3.42 7.74
N GLY A 329 -8.31 4.75 7.67
CA GLY A 329 -7.15 5.45 7.09
C GLY A 329 -7.20 5.89 5.62
N TYR A 330 -8.25 6.63 5.22
CA TYR A 330 -8.15 7.52 4.06
C TYR A 330 -7.54 8.87 4.48
N MET A 331 -6.36 9.20 3.95
CA MET A 331 -5.63 10.47 4.13
C MET A 331 -5.69 11.26 2.81
N ALA A 332 -5.71 12.58 2.86
CA ALA A 332 -5.58 13.42 1.67
C ALA A 332 -4.47 14.47 1.84
N VAL A 333 -3.66 14.67 0.81
CA VAL A 333 -2.80 15.85 0.65
C VAL A 333 -3.52 16.81 -0.29
N VAL A 334 -3.74 18.07 0.10
CA VAL A 334 -4.59 19.03 -0.64
C VAL A 334 -3.88 20.37 -0.84
N ASN A 335 -4.38 21.17 -1.79
CA ASN A 335 -3.96 22.55 -2.09
C ASN A 335 -2.49 22.74 -2.53
N GLY A 336 -1.73 21.66 -2.70
CA GLY A 336 -0.36 21.70 -3.19
C GLY A 336 -0.24 21.74 -4.71
N THR A 337 0.93 22.14 -5.19
CA THR A 337 1.32 21.97 -6.60
C THR A 337 2.04 20.64 -6.76
N VAL A 338 1.38 19.65 -7.34
CA VAL A 338 1.96 18.33 -7.63
C VAL A 338 2.92 18.46 -8.81
N VAL A 339 4.16 17.99 -8.63
CA VAL A 339 5.23 18.02 -9.64
C VAL A 339 5.57 16.59 -10.03
N THR A 340 5.43 16.28 -11.32
CA THR A 340 5.93 15.05 -11.94
C THR A 340 6.76 15.42 -13.17
N PRO A 341 7.51 14.48 -13.78
CA PRO A 341 8.22 14.79 -15.02
C PRO A 341 7.31 15.27 -16.16
N ALA A 342 6.01 14.93 -16.11
CA ALA A 342 5.00 15.38 -17.07
C ALA A 342 4.49 16.83 -16.82
N GLY A 343 4.92 17.49 -15.74
CA GLY A 343 4.58 18.87 -15.43
C GLY A 343 4.08 19.12 -14.00
N SER A 344 3.96 20.40 -13.68
CA SER A 344 3.41 20.89 -12.41
C SER A 344 1.92 21.24 -12.51
N ARG A 345 1.08 20.76 -11.59
CA ARG A 345 -0.37 21.04 -11.55
C ARG A 345 -0.91 21.15 -10.12
N ALA A 346 -1.86 22.05 -9.89
CA ALA A 346 -2.58 22.15 -8.62
C ALA A 346 -3.56 20.97 -8.47
N MET A 347 -3.21 20.00 -7.62
CA MET A 347 -3.96 18.75 -7.46
C MET A 347 -3.89 18.30 -6.00
N GLY A 348 -4.90 17.55 -5.56
CA GLY A 348 -4.87 16.78 -4.33
C GLY A 348 -4.57 15.30 -4.60
N ILE A 349 -4.03 14.62 -3.59
CA ILE A 349 -3.69 13.20 -3.61
C ILE A 349 -4.45 12.50 -2.48
N GLY A 350 -5.29 11.54 -2.84
CA GLY A 350 -5.99 10.65 -1.91
C GLY A 350 -5.18 9.37 -1.67
N VAL A 351 -5.01 9.01 -0.41
CA VAL A 351 -4.18 7.90 0.04
C VAL A 351 -4.98 6.94 0.91
N ARG A 352 -4.85 5.64 0.67
CA ARG A 352 -5.45 4.59 1.49
C ARG A 352 -4.54 3.37 1.53
N ASP A 353 -4.42 2.74 2.70
CA ASP A 353 -3.61 1.53 2.89
C ASP A 353 -2.17 1.68 2.36
N GLY A 354 -1.64 2.90 2.49
CA GLY A 354 -0.32 3.29 2.04
C GLY A 354 -0.10 3.39 0.53
N ARG A 355 -1.18 3.41 -0.25
CA ARG A 355 -1.15 3.63 -1.71
C ARG A 355 -1.91 4.88 -2.11
N ILE A 356 -1.50 5.46 -3.23
CA ILE A 356 -2.26 6.52 -3.89
C ILE A 356 -3.49 5.87 -4.54
N VAL A 357 -4.69 6.34 -4.17
CA VAL A 357 -5.97 5.81 -4.68
C VAL A 357 -6.78 6.84 -5.46
N ALA A 358 -6.40 8.12 -5.41
CA ALA A 358 -7.02 9.18 -6.18
C ALA A 358 -6.04 10.33 -6.41
N ILE A 359 -6.11 10.94 -7.59
CA ILE A 359 -5.44 12.20 -7.93
C ILE A 359 -6.49 13.07 -8.63
N ALA A 360 -6.87 14.18 -8.03
CA ALA A 360 -7.92 15.07 -8.54
C ALA A 360 -7.73 16.49 -7.98
N PRO A 361 -8.33 17.54 -8.57
CA PRO A 361 -8.45 18.83 -7.91
C PRO A 361 -8.94 18.66 -6.46
N SER A 362 -8.34 19.35 -5.49
CA SER A 362 -8.59 19.11 -4.06
C SER A 362 -10.07 19.12 -3.64
N PRO A 363 -10.93 20.02 -4.18
CA PRO A 363 -12.36 20.00 -3.86
C PRO A 363 -13.13 18.75 -4.33
N LEU A 364 -12.55 17.98 -5.26
CA LEU A 364 -13.14 16.76 -5.81
C LEU A 364 -12.69 15.49 -5.09
N LEU A 365 -11.73 15.58 -4.15
CA LEU A 365 -11.34 14.43 -3.35
C LEU A 365 -12.44 14.06 -2.34
N PRO A 366 -12.63 12.76 -2.05
CA PRO A 366 -13.46 12.32 -0.93
C PRO A 366 -13.03 12.96 0.39
N ARG A 367 -13.95 13.04 1.37
CA ARG A 367 -13.59 13.46 2.73
C ARG A 367 -12.58 12.48 3.33
N ALA A 368 -11.48 13.02 3.86
CA ALA A 368 -10.41 12.26 4.50
C ALA A 368 -10.46 12.36 6.03
N ARG A 369 -9.96 11.32 6.70
CA ARG A 369 -9.76 11.30 8.16
C ARG A 369 -8.66 12.28 8.55
N GLU A 370 -7.60 12.31 7.75
CA GLU A 370 -6.47 13.20 7.89
C GLU A 370 -6.31 14.00 6.62
N VAL A 371 -6.17 15.32 6.77
CA VAL A 371 -5.97 16.25 5.66
C VAL A 371 -4.66 16.98 5.92
N ILE A 372 -3.70 16.81 5.01
CA ILE A 372 -2.44 17.53 4.98
C ILE A 372 -2.60 18.68 3.99
N ASP A 373 -2.58 19.91 4.50
CA ASP A 373 -2.66 21.11 3.68
C ASP A 373 -1.26 21.50 3.17
N ALA A 374 -1.08 21.43 1.86
CA ALA A 374 0.15 21.77 1.15
C ALA A 374 0.03 23.12 0.41
N ALA A 375 -0.89 24.00 0.81
CA ALA A 375 -1.04 25.32 0.21
C ALA A 375 0.28 26.09 0.11
N GLY A 376 0.54 26.66 -1.08
CA GLY A 376 1.78 27.40 -1.38
C GLY A 376 3.05 26.53 -1.50
N LYS A 377 2.92 25.21 -1.33
CA LYS A 377 4.03 24.25 -1.36
C LYS A 377 3.91 23.32 -2.56
N PHE A 378 5.00 22.62 -2.85
CA PHE A 378 5.09 21.65 -3.93
C PHE A 378 5.04 20.23 -3.36
N VAL A 379 4.43 19.31 -4.10
CA VAL A 379 4.34 17.90 -3.72
C VAL A 379 4.98 17.07 -4.82
N MET A 380 6.02 16.32 -4.50
CA MET A 380 6.75 15.45 -5.44
C MET A 380 6.78 14.01 -4.93
N PRO A 381 7.04 13.01 -5.79
CA PRO A 381 7.29 11.66 -5.32
C PRO A 381 8.42 11.64 -4.28
N GLY A 382 8.40 10.65 -3.39
CA GLY A 382 9.51 10.37 -2.49
C GLY A 382 10.84 10.23 -3.23
N VAL A 383 11.92 10.80 -2.68
CA VAL A 383 13.25 10.68 -3.30
C VAL A 383 13.68 9.21 -3.25
N VAL A 384 14.18 8.74 -4.39
CA VAL A 384 14.77 7.41 -4.57
C VAL A 384 16.27 7.61 -4.72
N ASP A 385 16.98 7.57 -3.60
CA ASP A 385 18.43 7.70 -3.58
C ASP A 385 19.06 6.31 -3.74
N PRO A 386 19.78 6.01 -4.83
CA PRO A 386 20.22 4.64 -5.10
C PRO A 386 21.58 4.29 -4.48
N GLU A 387 22.21 5.21 -3.75
CA GLU A 387 23.58 5.02 -3.26
C GLU A 387 23.81 5.55 -1.83
N ALA A 388 23.93 4.61 -0.90
CA ALA A 388 24.46 4.85 0.43
C ALA A 388 25.27 3.67 0.99
N HIS A 389 26.15 4.00 1.91
CA HIS A 389 27.16 3.13 2.51
C HIS A 389 27.04 3.21 4.03
N LEU A 390 26.29 2.28 4.60
CA LEU A 390 26.05 2.18 6.05
C LEU A 390 26.91 1.08 6.65
N GLY A 391 27.27 1.18 7.91
CA GLY A 391 28.08 0.18 8.60
C GLY A 391 29.56 0.21 8.22
N THR A 392 30.03 1.27 7.55
CA THR A 392 31.43 1.38 7.09
C THR A 392 32.41 1.77 8.19
N GLY A 393 31.97 2.57 9.16
CA GLY A 393 32.78 3.02 10.29
C GLY A 393 32.33 2.50 11.66
N THR A 394 31.12 1.93 11.71
CA THR A 394 30.43 1.48 12.92
C THR A 394 29.57 0.26 12.60
N PRO A 395 29.05 -0.47 13.60
CA PRO A 395 28.10 -1.56 13.35
C PRO A 395 26.89 -1.11 12.52
N LEU A 396 26.51 -1.91 11.52
CA LEU A 396 25.41 -1.59 10.59
C LEU A 396 24.11 -1.18 11.30
N LYS A 397 23.74 -1.89 12.38
CA LYS A 397 22.53 -1.60 13.17
C LYS A 397 22.46 -0.15 13.61
N GLU A 398 23.57 0.37 14.10
CA GLU A 398 23.61 1.71 14.67
C GLU A 398 23.43 2.77 13.57
N ASP A 399 24.04 2.55 12.41
CA ASP A 399 23.94 3.43 11.26
C ASP A 399 22.54 3.39 10.64
N VAL A 400 21.88 2.23 10.60
CA VAL A 400 20.49 2.14 10.13
C VAL A 400 19.55 2.98 11.00
N ILE A 401 19.75 2.97 12.33
CA ILE A 401 18.92 3.74 13.26
C ILE A 401 19.06 5.25 13.04
N THR A 402 20.29 5.74 12.83
CA THR A 402 20.55 7.19 12.74
C THR A 402 20.43 7.71 11.31
N GLU A 403 21.02 7.03 10.33
CA GLU A 403 21.16 7.56 8.98
C GLU A 403 19.88 7.43 8.17
N THR A 404 18.99 6.46 8.46
CA THR A 404 17.67 6.41 7.78
C THR A 404 16.76 7.54 8.25
N ARG A 405 16.96 8.07 9.46
CA ARG A 405 16.32 9.30 9.93
C ARG A 405 16.86 10.51 9.17
N ALA A 406 18.18 10.61 9.02
CA ALA A 406 18.81 11.64 8.19
C ALA A 406 18.30 11.58 6.74
N ALA A 407 18.15 10.38 6.17
CA ALA A 407 17.58 10.19 4.83
C ALA A 407 16.15 10.72 4.75
N ALA A 408 15.30 10.43 5.74
CA ALA A 408 13.94 10.96 5.80
C ALA A 408 13.91 12.50 5.84
N VAL A 409 14.85 13.16 6.53
CA VAL A 409 15.01 14.63 6.52
C VAL A 409 15.36 15.15 5.13
N GLY A 410 16.19 14.43 4.39
CA GLY A 410 16.52 14.75 2.99
C GLY A 410 15.39 14.51 1.99
N GLY A 411 14.22 14.02 2.43
CA GLY A 411 13.11 13.65 1.54
C GLY A 411 13.21 12.25 0.94
N VAL A 412 14.21 11.45 1.36
CA VAL A 412 14.37 10.08 0.90
C VAL A 412 13.26 9.20 1.49
N THR A 413 12.57 8.45 0.64
CA THR A 413 11.62 7.42 1.06
C THR A 413 12.07 6.02 0.63
N THR A 414 13.00 5.94 -0.33
CA THR A 414 13.58 4.69 -0.81
C THR A 414 15.09 4.84 -0.96
N TRP A 415 15.86 3.95 -0.33
CA TRP A 415 17.32 4.05 -0.26
C TRP A 415 18.05 2.79 -0.76
N GLY A 416 18.99 2.96 -1.69
CA GLY A 416 19.85 1.90 -2.21
C GLY A 416 21.07 1.68 -1.33
N ILE A 417 21.12 0.54 -0.64
CA ILE A 417 22.17 0.21 0.30
C ILE A 417 23.27 -0.59 -0.39
N GLN A 418 24.45 0.00 -0.47
CA GLN A 418 25.62 -0.54 -1.14
C GLN A 418 26.70 -0.92 -0.14
N ASN A 419 26.73 -2.17 0.28
CA ASN A 419 27.69 -2.66 1.28
C ASN A 419 28.39 -3.94 0.82
N PRO A 420 29.65 -4.14 1.21
CA PRO A 420 30.32 -5.43 1.02
C PRO A 420 29.85 -6.43 2.08
N SER A 421 30.01 -7.73 1.80
CA SER A 421 29.51 -8.79 2.69
C SER A 421 30.00 -8.67 4.14
N PRO A 422 31.26 -8.27 4.45
CA PRO A 422 31.71 -8.16 5.84
C PRO A 422 30.95 -7.10 6.66
N ARG A 423 30.25 -6.18 6.00
CA ARG A 423 29.46 -5.10 6.64
C ARG A 423 27.98 -5.45 6.79
N MET A 424 27.54 -6.60 6.28
CA MET A 424 26.13 -7.01 6.25
C MET A 424 25.83 -8.22 7.13
N GLY A 425 26.82 -8.77 7.83
CA GLY A 425 26.65 -9.97 8.66
C GLY A 425 26.34 -9.68 10.14
N PRO A 426 25.88 -10.70 10.90
CA PRO A 426 25.62 -10.60 12.34
C PRO A 426 26.89 -10.63 13.21
N GLY A 427 28.06 -10.82 12.59
CA GLY A 427 29.34 -10.89 13.31
C GLY A 427 29.71 -9.55 13.97
N PRO A 428 30.68 -9.57 14.89
CA PRO A 428 31.17 -8.34 15.51
C PRO A 428 31.73 -7.39 14.44
N PHE A 429 31.48 -6.09 14.61
CA PHE A 429 32.06 -5.09 13.73
C PHE A 429 33.59 -5.11 13.84
N LYS A 430 34.26 -5.28 12.70
CA LYS A 430 35.72 -5.18 12.60
C LYS A 430 36.09 -3.90 11.83
N PRO A 431 36.84 -2.96 12.41
CA PRO A 431 37.28 -1.76 11.67
C PRO A 431 38.05 -2.12 10.39
N GLU A 432 38.97 -3.08 10.51
CA GLU A 432 39.73 -3.68 9.43
C GLU A 432 39.24 -5.11 9.21
N VAL A 433 39.15 -5.53 7.95
CA VAL A 433 38.60 -6.84 7.55
C VAL A 433 39.64 -7.61 6.75
N ASP A 434 39.62 -8.94 6.89
CA ASP A 434 40.52 -9.84 6.16
C ASP A 434 39.78 -10.51 4.98
N PRO A 435 40.49 -11.06 3.97
CA PRO A 435 39.85 -11.81 2.89
C PRO A 435 38.91 -12.94 3.37
N ALA A 436 39.21 -13.55 4.52
CA ALA A 436 38.37 -14.58 5.13
C ALA A 436 37.02 -14.07 5.67
N ASP A 437 36.87 -12.76 5.89
CA ASP A 437 35.60 -12.14 6.28
C ASP A 437 34.67 -11.90 5.09
N VAL A 438 35.21 -11.97 3.87
CA VAL A 438 34.42 -11.86 2.64
C VAL A 438 33.74 -13.20 2.38
N VAL A 439 32.42 -13.18 2.36
CA VAL A 439 31.58 -14.38 2.31
C VAL A 439 30.48 -14.22 1.27
N SER A 440 29.86 -15.34 0.88
CA SER A 440 28.63 -15.36 0.11
C SER A 440 27.57 -14.39 0.67
N PHE A 441 26.92 -13.64 -0.22
CA PHE A 441 25.83 -12.73 0.11
C PHE A 441 24.64 -13.48 0.71
N ARG A 442 24.43 -14.74 0.33
CA ARG A 442 23.36 -15.60 0.89
C ARG A 442 23.48 -15.79 2.40
N LYS A 443 24.70 -15.68 2.96
CA LYS A 443 24.95 -15.79 4.41
C LYS A 443 24.63 -14.52 5.19
N VAL A 444 24.65 -13.35 4.53
CA VAL A 444 24.56 -12.04 5.20
C VAL A 444 23.26 -11.29 4.90
N LEU A 445 22.67 -11.48 3.72
CA LEU A 445 21.42 -10.81 3.33
C LEU A 445 20.24 -11.07 4.27
N PRO A 446 19.99 -12.31 4.79
CA PRO A 446 18.89 -12.52 5.74
C PRO A 446 18.98 -11.64 6.99
N PHE A 447 20.19 -11.47 7.52
CA PHE A 447 20.42 -10.61 8.68
C PHE A 447 20.25 -9.13 8.32
N ALA A 448 20.87 -8.67 7.23
CA ALA A 448 20.76 -7.28 6.80
C ALA A 448 19.30 -6.88 6.52
N ILE A 449 18.54 -7.70 5.79
CA ILE A 449 17.12 -7.46 5.49
C ILE A 449 16.32 -7.30 6.79
N SER A 450 16.44 -8.27 7.71
CA SER A 450 15.73 -8.24 9.00
C SER A 450 16.06 -6.97 9.80
N LEU A 451 17.33 -6.59 9.84
CA LEU A 451 17.80 -5.41 10.55
C LEU A 451 17.23 -4.10 9.97
N PHE A 452 17.12 -3.98 8.65
CA PHE A 452 16.47 -2.82 8.02
C PHE A 452 14.96 -2.81 8.24
N GLU A 453 14.30 -3.97 8.18
CA GLU A 453 12.86 -4.08 8.45
C GLU A 453 12.50 -3.71 9.91
N GLU A 454 13.41 -3.99 10.87
CA GLU A 454 13.22 -3.65 12.27
C GLU A 454 13.50 -2.18 12.59
N HIS A 455 14.46 -1.56 11.91
CA HIS A 455 15.05 -0.28 12.36
C HIS A 455 15.01 0.88 11.36
N SER A 456 14.75 0.63 10.08
CA SER A 456 14.78 1.68 9.07
C SER A 456 13.54 2.58 9.12
N MET A 457 13.73 3.88 8.95
CA MET A 457 12.64 4.84 8.75
C MET A 457 12.11 4.86 7.31
N VAL A 458 12.89 4.38 6.35
CA VAL A 458 12.63 4.46 4.90
C VAL A 458 12.69 3.08 4.26
N ASP A 459 12.06 2.90 3.10
CA ASP A 459 12.22 1.65 2.35
C ASP A 459 13.63 1.52 1.76
N VAL A 460 14.08 0.29 1.55
CA VAL A 460 15.44 0.04 1.07
C VAL A 460 15.48 -1.03 -0.01
N PHE A 461 16.52 -1.01 -0.83
CA PHE A 461 16.92 -2.14 -1.67
C PHE A 461 18.43 -2.32 -1.61
N PHE A 462 18.91 -3.55 -1.77
CA PHE A 462 20.33 -3.86 -1.63
C PHE A 462 21.04 -3.87 -2.99
N THR A 463 22.24 -3.28 -3.03
CA THR A 463 23.19 -3.34 -4.15
C THR A 463 24.54 -3.81 -3.62
N PRO A 464 24.73 -5.11 -3.32
CA PRO A 464 25.93 -5.61 -2.66
C PRO A 464 27.21 -5.27 -3.44
N GLN A 465 28.29 -4.96 -2.71
CA GLN A 465 29.59 -4.69 -3.30
C GLN A 465 30.36 -6.00 -3.49
N MET A 466 30.82 -6.22 -4.71
CA MET A 466 31.35 -7.50 -5.16
C MET A 466 32.88 -7.55 -5.11
N GLU A 467 33.40 -8.69 -4.65
CA GLU A 467 34.84 -8.89 -4.44
C GLU A 467 35.35 -10.23 -4.97
N THR A 468 34.54 -11.30 -5.00
CA THR A 468 35.05 -12.64 -5.31
C THR A 468 34.34 -13.30 -6.49
N GLU A 469 35.01 -14.30 -7.07
CA GLU A 469 34.41 -15.16 -8.09
C GLU A 469 33.23 -15.97 -7.55
N GLU A 470 33.31 -16.43 -6.28
CA GLU A 470 32.19 -17.08 -5.59
C GLU A 470 30.95 -16.17 -5.58
N GLN A 471 31.12 -14.90 -5.19
CA GLN A 471 30.04 -13.91 -5.18
C GLN A 471 29.49 -13.62 -6.59
N ALA A 472 30.34 -13.57 -7.61
CA ALA A 472 29.89 -13.41 -9.00
C ALA A 472 29.08 -14.63 -9.47
N SER A 473 29.49 -15.83 -9.10
CA SER A 473 28.81 -17.08 -9.49
C SER A 473 27.42 -17.26 -8.87
N GLU A 474 27.15 -16.64 -7.72
CA GLU A 474 25.86 -16.76 -7.03
C GLU A 474 24.82 -15.70 -7.42
N ILE A 475 25.14 -14.74 -8.30
CA ILE A 475 24.25 -13.62 -8.69
C ILE A 475 22.84 -14.10 -9.04
N GLU A 476 22.72 -15.11 -9.89
CA GLU A 476 21.41 -15.64 -10.32
C GLU A 476 20.63 -16.28 -9.16
N GLN A 477 21.33 -16.96 -8.25
CA GLN A 477 20.71 -17.59 -7.10
C GLN A 477 20.24 -16.54 -6.09
N VAL A 478 21.07 -15.54 -5.80
CA VAL A 478 20.73 -14.44 -4.90
C VAL A 478 19.57 -13.61 -5.46
N ALA A 479 19.52 -13.39 -6.78
CA ALA A 479 18.40 -12.73 -7.45
C ALA A 479 17.08 -13.49 -7.25
N ARG A 480 17.08 -14.82 -7.38
CA ARG A 480 15.89 -15.67 -7.17
C ARG A 480 15.47 -15.75 -5.70
N GLU A 481 16.43 -15.88 -4.78
CA GLU A 481 16.16 -16.09 -3.35
C GLU A 481 15.78 -14.78 -2.62
N PHE A 482 16.42 -13.67 -2.98
CA PHE A 482 16.35 -12.41 -2.22
C PHE A 482 15.85 -11.21 -3.06
N GLY A 483 15.64 -11.36 -4.38
CA GLY A 483 15.22 -10.24 -5.23
C GLY A 483 16.30 -9.17 -5.40
N VAL A 484 17.58 -9.54 -5.27
CA VAL A 484 18.71 -8.65 -5.51
C VAL A 484 19.09 -8.69 -6.98
N THR A 485 18.90 -7.56 -7.68
CA THR A 485 19.17 -7.43 -9.12
C THR A 485 20.14 -6.30 -9.43
N SER A 486 20.92 -5.86 -8.44
CA SER A 486 22.01 -4.91 -8.65
C SER A 486 23.20 -5.24 -7.76
N TYR A 487 24.40 -5.04 -8.28
CA TYR A 487 25.66 -5.20 -7.56
C TYR A 487 26.59 -4.05 -7.90
N LYS A 488 27.60 -3.77 -7.06
CA LYS A 488 28.58 -2.71 -7.31
C LYS A 488 29.99 -3.25 -7.33
N PHE A 489 30.80 -2.74 -8.26
CA PHE A 489 32.24 -2.86 -8.22
C PHE A 489 32.91 -1.53 -7.89
N TYR A 490 33.81 -1.59 -6.91
CA TYR A 490 34.83 -0.56 -6.69
C TYR A 490 36.05 -0.92 -7.52
N LEU A 491 36.19 -0.32 -8.70
CA LEU A 491 37.19 -0.76 -9.70
C LEU A 491 38.65 -0.62 -9.25
N HIS A 492 38.89 0.02 -8.09
CA HIS A 492 40.18 0.08 -7.42
C HIS A 492 40.46 -1.08 -6.46
N CYS A 493 39.47 -1.89 -6.09
CA CYS A 493 39.62 -3.04 -5.19
C CYS A 493 40.13 -4.26 -5.94
N LYS A 494 41.30 -4.13 -6.58
CA LYS A 494 41.98 -5.26 -7.20
C LYS A 494 42.50 -6.23 -6.14
N ARG A 495 42.68 -7.50 -6.51
CA ARG A 495 43.25 -8.52 -5.60
C ARG A 495 44.52 -7.99 -4.92
N PRO A 496 44.73 -8.18 -3.60
CA PRO A 496 45.88 -7.65 -2.87
C PRO A 496 47.25 -7.97 -3.50
N GLU A 497 47.38 -9.11 -4.17
CA GLU A 497 48.60 -9.50 -4.88
C GLU A 497 48.88 -8.58 -6.09
N LEU A 498 47.83 -8.00 -6.66
CA LEU A 498 47.88 -7.03 -7.77
C LEU A 498 47.96 -5.58 -7.27
N ASP A 499 47.61 -5.32 -6.00
CA ASP A 499 47.61 -3.99 -5.40
C ASP A 499 48.09 -4.01 -3.93
N GLN A 500 49.40 -3.88 -3.75
CA GLN A 500 50.09 -3.86 -2.44
C GLN A 500 50.10 -2.47 -1.77
N PHE A 501 49.56 -1.43 -2.42
CA PHE A 501 49.78 -0.04 -2.00
C PHE A 501 48.64 0.52 -1.14
N TRP A 502 47.50 -0.16 -1.06
CA TRP A 502 46.24 0.46 -0.63
C TRP A 502 45.48 -0.19 0.53
N GLY A 503 46.11 -1.09 1.29
CA GLY A 503 45.46 -1.88 2.35
C GLY A 503 44.58 -1.10 3.35
N THR A 504 44.92 0.14 3.69
CA THR A 504 44.18 0.95 4.70
C THR A 504 42.96 1.72 4.17
N ARG A 505 42.71 1.75 2.86
CA ARG A 505 41.60 2.52 2.26
C ARG A 505 40.39 1.67 1.83
N ARG A 506 40.45 0.35 2.00
CA ARG A 506 39.42 -0.61 1.58
C ARG A 506 38.34 -0.82 2.66
N ARG A 507 37.58 0.22 3.03
CA ARG A 507 36.63 0.23 4.19
C ARG A 507 35.57 -0.90 4.18
N GLY A 508 35.94 -2.11 4.61
CA GLY A 508 35.08 -3.29 4.56
C GLY A 508 35.28 -4.18 3.33
N LEU A 509 36.24 -3.87 2.48
CA LEU A 509 36.64 -4.64 1.30
C LEU A 509 38.02 -5.24 1.60
N ALA A 510 38.27 -6.50 1.29
CA ALA A 510 39.51 -7.19 1.65
C ALA A 510 40.01 -8.17 0.59
N ALA A 511 39.12 -8.89 -0.08
CA ALA A 511 39.51 -9.96 -1.01
C ALA A 511 39.92 -9.41 -2.37
N GLY A 512 39.16 -8.43 -2.90
CA GLY A 512 39.40 -7.81 -4.20
C GLY A 512 39.29 -8.75 -5.41
N PHE A 513 39.26 -8.17 -6.61
CA PHE A 513 38.92 -8.87 -7.86
C PHE A 513 39.86 -8.52 -9.02
N ASP A 514 39.69 -9.17 -10.17
CA ASP A 514 40.29 -8.81 -11.46
C ASP A 514 39.20 -8.60 -12.52
N ASP A 515 39.59 -8.25 -13.75
CA ASP A 515 38.62 -8.03 -14.83
C ASP A 515 37.86 -9.30 -15.23
N GLY A 516 38.43 -10.49 -14.94
CA GLY A 516 37.76 -11.77 -15.16
C GLY A 516 36.53 -11.93 -14.26
N VAL A 517 36.65 -11.58 -12.98
CA VAL A 517 35.51 -11.57 -12.04
C VAL A 517 34.44 -10.57 -12.48
N VAL A 518 34.85 -9.38 -12.97
CA VAL A 518 33.90 -8.39 -13.52
C VAL A 518 33.16 -8.97 -14.73
N TYR A 519 33.88 -9.62 -15.65
CA TYR A 519 33.30 -10.24 -16.83
C TYR A 519 32.28 -11.34 -16.45
N LEU A 520 32.63 -12.24 -15.53
CA LEU A 520 31.74 -13.30 -15.04
C LEU A 520 30.45 -12.72 -14.44
N ALA A 521 30.57 -11.64 -13.68
CA ALA A 521 29.42 -10.97 -13.10
C ALA A 521 28.52 -10.29 -14.13
N LEU A 522 29.10 -9.65 -15.14
CA LEU A 522 28.35 -9.06 -16.25
C LEU A 522 27.57 -10.14 -17.03
N GLU A 523 28.19 -11.30 -17.31
CA GLU A 523 27.50 -12.43 -17.95
C GLU A 523 26.36 -12.99 -17.08
N ALA A 524 26.61 -13.17 -15.79
CA ALA A 524 25.58 -13.65 -14.86
C ALA A 524 24.41 -12.66 -14.75
N MET A 525 24.69 -11.36 -14.66
CA MET A 525 23.65 -10.34 -14.61
C MET A 525 22.87 -10.22 -15.93
N ALA A 526 23.54 -10.39 -17.07
CA ALA A 526 22.84 -10.45 -18.37
C ALA A 526 21.83 -11.61 -18.41
N ARG A 527 22.13 -12.76 -17.80
CA ARG A 527 21.22 -13.91 -17.68
C ARG A 527 20.06 -13.68 -16.69
N VAL A 528 20.29 -12.93 -15.60
CA VAL A 528 19.21 -12.49 -14.69
C VAL A 528 18.15 -11.69 -15.45
N GLY A 529 18.57 -10.92 -16.45
CA GLY A 529 17.68 -10.07 -17.24
C GLY A 529 17.18 -8.87 -16.44
N PRO A 530 16.24 -8.08 -16.97
CA PRO A 530 15.78 -6.88 -16.28
C PRO A 530 15.06 -7.19 -14.96
N PRO A 531 15.14 -6.31 -13.95
CA PRO A 531 15.83 -5.02 -13.92
C PRO A 531 17.33 -5.14 -13.53
N GLY A 532 17.99 -6.24 -13.87
CA GLY A 532 19.41 -6.50 -13.63
C GLY A 532 20.36 -5.41 -14.10
N VAL A 533 21.26 -4.96 -13.22
CA VAL A 533 22.28 -3.93 -13.51
C VAL A 533 23.55 -4.11 -12.67
N ILE A 534 24.72 -3.80 -13.23
CA ILE A 534 25.98 -3.71 -12.47
C ILE A 534 26.42 -2.25 -12.35
N CYS A 535 26.60 -1.80 -11.11
CA CYS A 535 27.10 -0.48 -10.77
C CYS A 535 28.63 -0.44 -10.74
N PHE A 536 29.23 0.65 -11.20
CA PHE A 536 30.68 0.84 -11.21
C PHE A 536 31.06 2.18 -10.60
N HIS A 537 32.04 2.16 -9.69
CA HIS A 537 32.87 3.32 -9.34
C HIS A 537 34.03 3.39 -10.35
N PRO A 538 34.01 4.30 -11.34
CA PRO A 538 34.97 4.27 -12.44
C PRO A 538 36.15 5.20 -12.16
N GLU A 539 37.21 4.74 -11.49
CA GLU A 539 38.44 5.52 -11.32
C GLU A 539 39.68 4.60 -11.42
N ASN A 540 40.64 4.91 -12.29
CA ASN A 540 41.86 4.10 -12.47
C ASN A 540 42.90 4.37 -11.39
N TRP A 541 42.82 3.63 -10.29
CA TRP A 541 43.71 3.82 -9.15
C TRP A 541 45.15 3.33 -9.38
N GLU A 542 45.39 2.47 -10.37
CA GLU A 542 46.74 2.04 -10.74
C GLU A 542 47.56 3.19 -11.31
N ILE A 543 46.88 4.14 -11.97
CA ILE A 543 47.49 5.40 -12.44
C ILE A 543 47.51 6.41 -11.30
N VAL A 544 46.42 6.53 -10.53
CA VAL A 544 46.35 7.51 -9.44
C VAL A 544 47.48 7.30 -8.42
N ARG A 545 47.84 6.06 -8.04
CA ARG A 545 48.97 5.83 -7.11
C ARG A 545 50.30 6.41 -7.63
N VAL A 546 50.50 6.42 -8.95
CA VAL A 546 51.70 6.99 -9.58
C VAL A 546 51.68 8.52 -9.45
N LEU A 547 50.53 9.13 -9.72
CA LEU A 547 50.35 10.58 -9.62
C LEU A 547 50.42 11.07 -8.17
N GLU A 548 49.80 10.34 -7.23
CA GLU A 548 49.88 10.59 -5.78
C GLU A 548 51.35 10.59 -5.32
N LYS A 549 52.13 9.55 -5.66
CA LYS A 549 53.56 9.50 -5.30
C LYS A 549 54.36 10.68 -5.88
N ARG A 550 54.06 11.11 -7.11
CA ARG A 550 54.71 12.27 -7.74
C ARG A 550 54.37 13.58 -7.02
N LEU A 551 53.10 13.79 -6.68
CA LEU A 551 52.66 14.98 -5.94
C LEU A 551 53.28 15.05 -4.54
N ILE A 552 53.32 13.93 -3.83
CA ILE A 552 54.02 13.83 -2.54
C ILE A 552 55.51 14.15 -2.71
N GLY A 553 56.17 13.58 -3.74
CA GLY A 553 57.58 13.86 -4.04
C GLY A 553 57.88 15.32 -4.42
N GLN A 554 56.88 16.04 -4.93
CA GLN A 554 56.95 17.50 -5.20
C GLN A 554 56.68 18.34 -3.93
N GLY A 555 56.41 17.72 -2.78
CA GLY A 555 56.08 18.42 -1.54
C GLY A 555 54.68 19.02 -1.52
N ARG A 556 53.78 18.61 -2.43
CA ARG A 556 52.38 19.07 -2.44
C ARG A 556 51.62 18.45 -1.27
N MET A 557 51.08 19.27 -0.38
CA MET A 557 50.32 18.85 0.80
C MET A 557 48.92 19.50 0.88
N ASP A 558 48.62 20.43 -0.02
CA ASP A 558 47.36 21.17 -0.08
C ASP A 558 46.18 20.28 -0.51
N MET A 559 44.96 20.70 -0.13
CA MET A 559 43.75 19.94 -0.42
C MET A 559 43.52 19.71 -1.92
N ALA A 560 43.97 20.63 -2.77
CA ALA A 560 43.80 20.54 -4.22
C ALA A 560 44.65 19.41 -4.84
N ALA A 561 45.77 19.03 -4.21
CA ALA A 561 46.59 17.90 -4.63
C ALA A 561 45.82 16.57 -4.61
N TRP A 562 44.76 16.45 -3.80
CA TRP A 562 43.87 15.29 -3.83
C TRP A 562 43.05 15.17 -5.10
N SER A 563 42.71 16.30 -5.73
CA SER A 563 42.06 16.31 -7.04
C SER A 563 43.09 16.04 -8.14
N ASP A 564 44.29 16.64 -8.01
CA ASP A 564 45.37 16.51 -8.99
C ASP A 564 45.92 15.08 -9.08
N ARG A 565 45.81 14.25 -8.03
CA ARG A 565 46.18 12.83 -8.09
C ARG A 565 45.28 12.00 -9.01
N SER A 566 44.07 12.48 -9.29
CA SER A 566 43.07 11.79 -10.10
C SER A 566 42.47 12.74 -11.15
N PRO A 567 43.27 13.11 -12.16
CA PRO A 567 42.79 13.91 -13.29
C PRO A 567 41.68 13.19 -14.05
N HIS A 568 40.94 13.94 -14.88
CA HIS A 568 39.69 13.45 -15.46
C HIS A 568 39.82 12.14 -16.25
N PHE A 569 40.93 11.97 -16.96
CA PHE A 569 41.17 10.77 -17.76
C PHE A 569 41.23 9.47 -16.92
N CYS A 570 41.54 9.55 -15.63
CA CYS A 570 41.49 8.37 -14.75
C CYS A 570 40.07 7.83 -14.61
N GLU A 571 39.07 8.71 -14.61
CA GLU A 571 37.66 8.35 -14.57
C GLU A 571 37.18 7.87 -15.95
N ALA A 572 37.41 8.70 -16.98
CA ALA A 572 36.99 8.43 -18.35
C ALA A 572 37.56 7.11 -18.91
N HIS A 573 38.80 6.77 -18.56
CA HIS A 573 39.41 5.49 -18.95
C HIS A 573 38.60 4.29 -18.46
N HIS A 574 38.17 4.29 -17.19
CA HIS A 574 37.36 3.19 -16.67
C HIS A 574 35.95 3.21 -17.25
N VAL A 575 35.35 4.38 -17.43
CA VAL A 575 34.07 4.48 -18.15
C VAL A 575 34.14 3.77 -19.50
N ARG A 576 35.14 4.11 -20.33
CA ARG A 576 35.35 3.49 -21.64
C ARG A 576 35.55 1.97 -21.56
N SER A 577 36.47 1.52 -20.70
CA SER A 577 36.84 0.10 -20.62
C SER A 577 35.69 -0.78 -20.17
N TYR A 578 34.96 -0.39 -19.13
CA TYR A 578 33.86 -1.20 -18.60
C TYR A 578 32.56 -1.04 -19.41
N ALA A 579 32.37 0.08 -20.10
CA ALA A 579 31.31 0.21 -21.10
C ALA A 579 31.50 -0.76 -22.28
N TYR A 580 32.76 -0.97 -22.71
CA TYR A 580 33.07 -1.96 -23.73
C TYR A 580 32.70 -3.38 -23.27
N LEU A 581 33.08 -3.77 -22.04
CA LEU A 581 32.72 -5.09 -21.48
C LEU A 581 31.20 -5.27 -21.34
N ALA A 582 30.50 -4.22 -20.93
CA ALA A 582 29.04 -4.22 -20.84
C ALA A 582 28.38 -4.45 -22.21
N ARG A 583 28.92 -3.84 -23.28
CA ARG A 583 28.45 -4.08 -24.65
C ARG A 583 28.72 -5.53 -25.09
N VAL A 584 29.92 -6.04 -24.84
CA VAL A 584 30.31 -7.43 -25.20
C VAL A 584 29.37 -8.45 -24.56
N THR A 585 29.07 -8.28 -23.28
CA THR A 585 28.19 -9.18 -22.50
C THR A 585 26.70 -8.87 -22.68
N GLY A 586 26.37 -7.72 -23.25
CA GLY A 586 25.02 -7.17 -23.31
C GLY A 586 24.48 -6.70 -21.95
N CYS A 587 25.23 -6.78 -20.84
CA CYS A 587 24.74 -6.41 -19.51
C CYS A 587 24.44 -4.90 -19.39
N PRO A 588 23.29 -4.48 -18.80
CA PRO A 588 23.11 -3.10 -18.37
C PRO A 588 24.09 -2.71 -17.28
N ILE A 589 24.63 -1.50 -17.36
CA ILE A 589 25.54 -0.96 -16.34
C ILE A 589 25.11 0.42 -15.85
N TYR A 590 25.54 0.75 -14.65
CA TYR A 590 25.26 2.00 -13.96
C TYR A 590 26.58 2.62 -13.49
N PHE A 591 26.99 3.76 -14.05
CA PHE A 591 28.14 4.49 -13.52
C PHE A 591 27.70 5.39 -12.39
N VAL A 592 28.16 5.08 -11.17
CA VAL A 592 27.92 5.94 -10.00
C VAL A 592 28.84 7.14 -10.03
N HIS A 593 28.40 8.25 -9.42
CA HIS A 593 29.14 9.49 -9.22
C HIS A 593 30.09 9.90 -10.37
N VAL A 594 29.56 10.01 -11.60
CA VAL A 594 30.22 10.61 -12.75
C VAL A 594 30.51 12.07 -12.45
N THR A 595 31.78 12.48 -12.56
CA THR A 595 32.21 13.83 -12.13
C THR A 595 32.84 14.68 -13.22
N THR A 596 33.13 14.11 -14.40
CA THR A 596 33.93 14.78 -15.44
C THR A 596 33.23 14.84 -16.79
N PRO A 597 33.46 15.91 -17.58
CA PRO A 597 32.92 15.99 -18.93
C PRO A 597 33.47 14.90 -19.87
N GLU A 598 34.72 14.47 -19.67
CA GLU A 598 35.33 13.38 -20.44
C GLU A 598 34.60 12.05 -20.18
N SER A 599 34.20 11.77 -18.93
CA SER A 599 33.35 10.61 -18.63
C SER A 599 32.00 10.70 -19.32
N VAL A 600 31.37 11.89 -19.34
CA VAL A 600 30.09 12.11 -20.03
C VAL A 600 30.24 11.84 -21.53
N GLU A 601 31.32 12.32 -22.14
CA GLU A 601 31.63 12.07 -23.55
C GLU A 601 31.80 10.57 -23.85
N GLU A 602 32.53 9.84 -23.01
CA GLU A 602 32.72 8.38 -23.17
C GLU A 602 31.41 7.60 -22.97
N ILE A 603 30.54 8.03 -22.04
CA ILE A 603 29.20 7.47 -21.88
C ILE A 603 28.38 7.68 -23.15
N TRP A 604 28.39 8.88 -23.70
CA TRP A 604 27.67 9.21 -24.93
C TRP A 604 28.13 8.35 -26.11
N LYS A 605 29.45 8.24 -26.32
CA LYS A 605 30.03 7.36 -27.35
C LYS A 605 29.59 5.91 -27.16
N ALA A 606 29.72 5.38 -25.94
CA ALA A 606 29.36 3.99 -25.68
C ALA A 606 27.86 3.71 -25.85
N ARG A 607 26.98 4.65 -25.50
CA ARG A 607 25.54 4.57 -25.79
C ARG A 607 25.27 4.54 -27.29
N ALA A 608 25.93 5.40 -28.06
CA ALA A 608 25.82 5.40 -29.52
C ALA A 608 26.30 4.09 -30.14
N GLU A 609 27.25 3.41 -29.48
CA GLU A 609 27.73 2.07 -29.84
C GLU A 609 26.86 0.92 -29.32
N GLY A 610 25.70 1.21 -28.70
CA GLY A 610 24.72 0.22 -28.25
C GLY A 610 24.88 -0.27 -26.81
N ALA A 611 25.81 0.29 -26.02
CA ALA A 611 25.93 -0.04 -24.60
C ALA A 611 24.74 0.52 -23.80
N ARG A 612 24.19 -0.30 -22.89
CA ARG A 612 23.05 0.09 -22.04
C ARG A 612 23.54 0.70 -20.74
N ILE A 613 23.75 2.01 -20.74
CA ILE A 613 24.40 2.75 -19.64
C ILE A 613 23.41 3.71 -18.98
N THR A 614 23.33 3.65 -17.66
CA THR A 614 22.75 4.71 -16.82
C THR A 614 23.88 5.44 -16.09
N ALA A 615 23.83 6.77 -16.09
CA ALA A 615 24.84 7.64 -15.51
C ALA A 615 24.25 8.43 -14.34
N GLN A 616 24.97 8.45 -13.24
CA GLN A 616 24.58 9.16 -12.04
C GLN A 616 25.64 10.18 -11.66
N THR A 617 25.21 11.37 -11.23
CA THR A 617 26.07 12.27 -10.47
C THR A 617 25.47 12.57 -9.10
N GLY A 618 26.17 13.34 -8.26
CA GLY A 618 25.71 13.69 -6.93
C GLY A 618 25.70 15.21 -6.70
N PRO A 619 24.75 15.76 -5.92
CA PRO A 619 24.66 17.20 -5.67
C PRO A 619 25.95 17.83 -5.12
N GLN A 620 26.76 17.08 -4.38
CA GLN A 620 28.10 17.48 -3.93
C GLN A 620 29.04 17.90 -5.08
N TYR A 621 28.98 17.21 -6.21
CA TYR A 621 29.86 17.44 -7.36
C TYR A 621 29.38 18.62 -8.21
N LEU A 622 28.14 19.07 -7.96
CA LEU A 622 27.55 20.25 -8.57
C LEU A 622 27.70 21.51 -7.70
N TYR A 623 28.14 21.36 -6.44
CA TYR A 623 28.09 22.42 -5.43
C TYR A 623 29.42 22.71 -4.73
N MET A 624 30.23 21.68 -4.47
CA MET A 624 31.54 21.82 -3.83
C MET A 624 32.66 21.85 -4.86
N ARG A 625 33.69 22.65 -4.60
CA ARG A 625 34.79 22.87 -5.55
C ARG A 625 36.07 22.14 -5.15
N ARG A 626 36.94 21.94 -6.13
CA ARG A 626 38.34 21.50 -5.94
C ARG A 626 38.99 22.27 -4.79
N GLY A 627 39.61 21.52 -3.88
CA GLY A 627 40.31 22.07 -2.72
C GLY A 627 39.45 22.36 -1.50
N GLU A 628 38.12 22.17 -1.55
CA GLU A 628 37.27 22.38 -0.37
C GLU A 628 37.24 21.18 0.59
N TRP A 629 37.30 19.95 0.06
CA TRP A 629 37.27 18.74 0.88
C TRP A 629 37.86 17.51 0.18
N LYS A 630 38.19 16.49 0.96
CA LYS A 630 38.73 15.20 0.51
C LYS A 630 37.61 14.17 0.26
N LEU A 631 37.27 13.96 -1.01
CA LEU A 631 36.27 12.98 -1.50
C LEU A 631 36.84 12.04 -2.57
N ASN A 632 36.21 10.88 -2.75
CA ASN A 632 36.45 9.89 -3.80
C ASN A 632 35.14 9.56 -4.55
N VAL A 633 35.00 9.83 -5.83
CA VAL A 633 35.93 10.50 -6.77
C VAL A 633 36.15 11.97 -6.34
N PRO A 634 37.31 12.62 -6.60
CA PRO A 634 37.56 13.96 -6.05
C PRO A 634 36.69 15.06 -6.66
N LEU A 635 36.57 16.15 -5.89
CA LEU A 635 35.92 17.39 -6.33
C LEU A 635 36.64 18.01 -7.53
N ARG A 636 35.87 18.65 -8.41
CA ARG A 636 36.36 19.24 -9.67
C ARG A 636 36.37 20.76 -9.63
N ASP A 637 37.00 21.37 -10.63
CA ASP A 637 37.02 22.83 -10.77
C ASP A 637 35.69 23.38 -11.28
N GLU A 638 35.54 24.71 -11.27
CA GLU A 638 34.30 25.38 -11.68
C GLU A 638 33.92 25.06 -13.14
N ALA A 639 34.92 24.95 -14.03
CA ALA A 639 34.68 24.70 -15.44
C ALA A 639 34.08 23.31 -15.68
N ALA A 640 34.57 22.29 -14.96
CA ALA A 640 33.99 20.95 -14.98
C ALA A 640 32.58 20.93 -14.33
N ILE A 641 32.39 21.63 -13.22
CA ILE A 641 31.09 21.74 -12.54
C ILE A 641 30.03 22.34 -13.47
N GLU A 642 30.36 23.41 -14.20
CA GLU A 642 29.44 24.04 -15.16
C GLU A 642 29.08 23.10 -16.32
N GLN A 643 30.02 22.29 -16.79
CA GLN A 643 29.73 21.27 -17.82
C GLN A 643 28.85 20.15 -17.26
N LEU A 644 29.08 19.73 -16.02
CA LEU A 644 28.27 18.72 -15.35
C LEU A 644 26.82 19.20 -15.13
N TRP A 645 26.62 20.49 -14.78
CA TRP A 645 25.28 21.09 -14.73
C TRP A 645 24.57 21.04 -16.09
N ARG A 646 25.29 21.27 -17.19
CA ARG A 646 24.72 21.13 -18.55
C ARG A 646 24.34 19.68 -18.83
N ALA A 647 25.22 18.72 -18.55
CA ALA A 647 24.96 17.29 -18.71
C ALA A 647 23.73 16.82 -17.91
N VAL A 648 23.53 17.34 -16.69
CA VAL A 648 22.35 17.07 -15.86
C VAL A 648 21.07 17.63 -16.49
N ARG A 649 21.13 18.87 -16.97
CA ARG A 649 19.99 19.55 -17.61
C ARG A 649 19.62 18.90 -18.95
N ASP A 650 20.61 18.55 -19.76
CA ASP A 650 20.46 18.20 -21.17
C ASP A 650 20.17 16.70 -21.41
N GLY A 651 20.17 15.87 -20.36
CA GLY A 651 19.81 14.45 -20.47
C GLY A 651 20.99 13.47 -20.44
N ASP A 652 22.23 13.96 -20.41
CA ASP A 652 23.41 13.08 -20.44
C ASP A 652 23.62 12.33 -19.13
N ILE A 653 23.27 12.95 -18.00
CA ILE A 653 23.16 12.32 -16.69
C ILE A 653 21.70 11.96 -16.42
N ASP A 654 21.42 10.73 -16.01
CA ASP A 654 20.05 10.22 -15.83
C ASP A 654 19.57 10.29 -14.38
N CYS A 655 20.48 10.17 -13.42
CA CYS A 655 20.16 9.97 -12.01
C CYS A 655 20.96 10.87 -11.08
N LEU A 656 20.39 11.16 -9.91
CA LEU A 656 21.09 11.74 -8.77
C LEU A 656 21.22 10.72 -7.63
N GLY A 657 22.29 10.82 -6.85
CA GLY A 657 22.43 10.10 -5.58
C GLY A 657 23.32 10.84 -4.59
N SER A 658 23.16 10.50 -3.31
CA SER A 658 23.89 11.20 -2.26
C SER A 658 25.34 10.76 -2.12
N ASP A 659 25.66 9.49 -2.44
CA ASP A 659 26.94 8.86 -2.09
C ASP A 659 27.20 9.05 -0.58
N HIS A 660 26.16 8.74 0.22
CA HIS A 660 26.22 8.92 1.66
C HIS A 660 27.13 7.85 2.27
N VAL A 661 28.29 8.25 2.77
CA VAL A 661 29.24 7.38 3.47
C VAL A 661 29.43 7.88 4.90
N LEU A 662 29.09 7.05 5.87
CA LEU A 662 29.28 7.45 7.26
C LEU A 662 30.77 7.60 7.59
N ALA A 663 31.15 8.80 8.04
CA ALA A 663 32.46 9.09 8.60
C ALA A 663 32.33 9.31 10.11
N VAL A 664 32.98 8.45 10.90
CA VAL A 664 32.94 8.50 12.36
C VAL A 664 34.05 9.43 12.85
N GLY A 665 33.68 10.44 13.63
CA GLY A 665 34.59 11.42 14.22
C GLY A 665 34.11 12.87 14.06
N ARG A 666 34.65 13.77 14.89
CA ARG A 666 34.43 15.21 14.75
C ARG A 666 35.19 15.76 13.54
N ARG A 667 34.79 16.93 13.05
CA ARG A 667 35.44 17.57 11.89
C ARG A 667 36.95 17.72 12.07
N GLU A 668 37.38 18.14 13.26
CA GLU A 668 38.79 18.38 13.59
C GLU A 668 39.62 17.08 13.66
N GLU A 669 38.96 15.93 13.83
CA GLU A 669 39.59 14.60 13.86
C GLU A 669 39.71 13.99 12.45
N MET A 670 38.98 14.55 11.49
CA MET A 670 38.94 14.14 10.09
C MET A 670 39.90 14.97 9.25
N GLU A 671 39.98 16.27 9.49
CA GLU A 671 40.78 17.22 8.72
C GLU A 671 42.13 17.51 9.40
N VAL A 672 43.23 17.07 8.79
CA VAL A 672 44.58 17.48 9.20
C VAL A 672 44.96 18.70 8.38
N LYS A 673 44.80 19.88 8.98
CA LYS A 673 45.06 21.15 8.30
C LYS A 673 46.47 21.19 7.70
N GLY A 674 46.54 21.50 6.41
CA GLY A 674 47.80 21.58 5.66
C GLY A 674 48.39 20.23 5.26
N ASP A 675 47.73 19.11 5.53
CA ASP A 675 48.17 17.77 5.14
C ASP A 675 47.00 16.93 4.60
N VAL A 676 46.83 17.00 3.28
CA VAL A 676 45.78 16.24 2.59
C VAL A 676 46.00 14.73 2.65
N TRP A 677 47.24 14.26 2.81
CA TRP A 677 47.57 12.83 2.81
C TRP A 677 47.18 12.17 4.12
N ARG A 678 47.30 12.89 5.25
CA ARG A 678 46.83 12.45 6.57
C ARG A 678 45.34 12.75 6.83
N THR A 679 44.75 13.70 6.12
CA THR A 679 43.31 13.98 6.18
C THR A 679 42.50 12.73 5.80
N LYS A 680 41.46 12.41 6.55
CA LYS A 680 40.58 11.26 6.28
C LYS A 680 39.51 11.65 5.24
N SER A 681 39.29 10.80 4.24
CA SER A 681 38.12 10.94 3.35
C SER A 681 36.83 10.70 4.15
N GLY A 682 35.75 11.43 3.89
CA GLY A 682 34.51 11.24 4.63
C GLY A 682 33.36 12.15 4.19
N TYR A 683 32.13 11.69 4.42
CA TYR A 683 30.88 12.25 3.86
C TYR A 683 29.80 12.43 4.93
N PRO A 684 30.09 13.12 6.06
CA PRO A 684 29.20 13.17 7.20
C PRO A 684 27.86 13.85 6.85
N SER A 685 26.76 13.16 7.14
CA SER A 685 25.38 13.69 7.17
C SER A 685 24.93 14.40 5.88
N ARG A 686 25.47 14.00 4.71
CA ARG A 686 25.20 14.67 3.44
C ARG A 686 23.76 14.54 2.96
N VAL A 687 23.14 13.38 3.21
CA VAL A 687 21.82 13.01 2.64
C VAL A 687 20.74 14.03 3.05
N GLU A 688 20.88 14.67 4.21
CA GLU A 688 19.92 15.67 4.71
C GLU A 688 19.85 16.93 3.84
N ALA A 689 20.91 17.24 3.09
CA ALA A 689 21.01 18.49 2.33
C ALA A 689 20.90 18.32 0.81
N THR A 690 20.95 17.09 0.28
CA THR A 690 21.08 16.84 -1.16
C THR A 690 19.92 17.41 -1.97
N LEU A 691 18.68 17.18 -1.54
CA LEU A 691 17.50 17.74 -2.19
C LEU A 691 17.51 19.28 -2.11
N SER A 692 17.84 19.85 -0.94
CA SER A 692 17.91 21.30 -0.74
C SER A 692 19.00 21.97 -1.59
N ILE A 693 20.14 21.32 -1.82
CA ILE A 693 21.18 21.80 -2.75
C ILE A 693 20.61 21.88 -4.16
N MET A 694 19.93 20.84 -4.63
CA MET A 694 19.36 20.83 -5.98
C MET A 694 18.21 21.84 -6.15
N LEU A 695 17.42 22.06 -5.10
CA LEU A 695 16.39 23.10 -5.08
C LEU A 695 17.00 24.50 -5.10
N SER A 696 18.00 24.75 -4.25
CA SER A 696 18.65 26.06 -4.10
C SER A 696 19.45 26.45 -5.32
N GLU A 697 20.38 25.59 -5.74
CA GLU A 697 21.38 25.91 -6.76
C GLU A 697 20.93 25.50 -8.17
N GLY A 698 20.05 24.51 -8.26
CA GLY A 698 19.50 24.01 -9.51
C GLY A 698 18.23 24.74 -9.91
N VAL A 699 17.13 24.42 -9.22
CA VAL A 699 15.77 24.86 -9.59
C VAL A 699 15.58 26.36 -9.35
N ASN A 700 15.99 26.88 -8.19
CA ASN A 700 15.76 28.27 -7.82
C ASN A 700 16.69 29.26 -8.55
N GLN A 701 17.85 28.80 -9.03
CA GLN A 701 18.72 29.59 -9.93
C GLN A 701 18.38 29.41 -11.41
N GLY A 702 17.36 28.60 -11.76
CA GLY A 702 16.95 28.38 -13.14
C GLY A 702 17.92 27.53 -13.99
N ARG A 703 18.80 26.73 -13.36
CA ARG A 703 19.71 25.82 -14.07
C ARG A 703 19.00 24.57 -14.61
N LEU A 704 17.95 24.12 -13.93
CA LEU A 704 17.03 23.07 -14.41
C LEU A 704 15.60 23.33 -13.93
N SER A 705 14.63 22.71 -14.60
CA SER A 705 13.23 22.73 -14.16
C SER A 705 13.03 21.84 -12.92
N PHE A 706 11.92 22.06 -12.19
CA PHE A 706 11.59 21.20 -11.05
C PHE A 706 11.19 19.79 -11.53
N GLU A 707 10.49 19.72 -12.66
CA GLU A 707 10.13 18.48 -13.35
C GLU A 707 11.37 17.62 -13.65
N ARG A 708 12.45 18.24 -14.16
CA ARG A 708 13.72 17.56 -14.43
C ARG A 708 14.39 17.07 -13.15
N LEU A 709 14.30 17.82 -12.05
CA LEU A 709 14.81 17.35 -10.75
C LEU A 709 14.03 16.12 -10.25
N VAL A 710 12.69 16.14 -10.36
CA VAL A 710 11.86 14.98 -10.00
C VAL A 710 12.21 13.78 -10.85
N GLU A 711 12.42 13.97 -12.15
CA GLU A 711 12.84 12.91 -13.05
C GLU A 711 14.18 12.28 -12.60
N LEU A 712 15.20 13.11 -12.38
CA LEU A 712 16.56 12.71 -12.01
C LEU A 712 16.66 12.04 -10.64
N TYR A 713 15.85 12.45 -9.65
CA TYR A 713 16.02 12.02 -8.26
C TYR A 713 14.92 11.11 -7.72
N CYS A 714 13.84 10.93 -8.47
CA CYS A 714 12.72 10.06 -8.09
C CYS A 714 12.45 9.01 -9.17
N GLU A 715 12.11 9.44 -10.38
CA GLU A 715 11.58 8.53 -11.41
C GLU A 715 12.68 7.67 -12.05
N ASN A 716 13.75 8.30 -12.54
CA ASN A 716 14.83 7.58 -13.24
C ASN A 716 15.56 6.59 -12.33
N PRO A 717 15.91 6.90 -11.07
CA PRO A 717 16.42 5.89 -10.14
C PRO A 717 15.42 4.76 -9.90
N ALA A 718 14.12 5.05 -9.76
CA ALA A 718 13.11 4.00 -9.62
C ALA A 718 13.04 3.09 -10.86
N ARG A 719 13.16 3.64 -12.07
CA ARG A 719 13.20 2.87 -13.33
C ARG A 719 14.49 2.05 -13.43
N ALA A 720 15.65 2.65 -13.14
CA ALA A 720 16.96 2.03 -13.24
C ALA A 720 17.09 0.79 -12.35
N PHE A 721 16.46 0.80 -11.18
CA PHE A 721 16.50 -0.31 -10.21
C PHE A 721 15.21 -1.14 -10.16
N GLY A 722 14.28 -0.97 -11.11
CA GLY A 722 13.09 -1.83 -11.24
C GLY A 722 12.01 -1.65 -10.17
N LEU A 723 11.89 -0.43 -9.66
CA LEU A 723 10.92 -0.03 -8.62
C LEU A 723 9.75 0.79 -9.18
N TYR A 724 9.86 1.31 -10.40
CA TYR A 724 8.79 2.07 -11.07
C TYR A 724 7.68 1.15 -11.61
N PRO A 725 6.39 1.56 -11.59
CA PRO A 725 5.84 2.81 -11.03
C PRO A 725 5.50 2.74 -9.55
N ARG A 726 5.85 1.65 -8.85
CA ARG A 726 5.54 1.52 -7.42
C ARG A 726 6.20 2.62 -6.59
N LYS A 727 7.45 2.97 -6.91
CA LYS A 727 8.22 4.08 -6.33
C LYS A 727 8.53 5.13 -7.41
N GLY A 728 8.87 6.34 -6.97
CA GLY A 728 9.29 7.42 -7.86
C GLY A 728 8.17 8.04 -8.71
N ALA A 729 6.90 7.74 -8.41
CA ALA A 729 5.74 8.19 -9.17
C ALA A 729 4.63 8.73 -8.26
N ILE A 730 3.87 9.71 -8.75
CA ILE A 730 2.57 10.10 -8.19
C ILE A 730 1.50 9.62 -9.18
N GLU A 731 1.11 8.36 -9.03
CA GLU A 731 0.14 7.69 -9.89
C GLU A 731 -0.76 6.78 -9.05
N VAL A 732 -2.01 6.57 -9.49
CA VAL A 732 -2.93 5.65 -8.79
C VAL A 732 -2.33 4.24 -8.78
N GLY A 733 -2.25 3.64 -7.60
CA GLY A 733 -1.65 2.33 -7.37
C GLY A 733 -0.21 2.37 -6.86
N ALA A 734 0.52 3.47 -7.06
CA ALA A 734 1.86 3.67 -6.50
C ALA A 734 1.83 3.72 -4.96
N ASP A 735 2.97 3.41 -4.34
CA ASP A 735 3.12 3.63 -2.90
C ASP A 735 2.97 5.14 -2.63
N ALA A 736 2.27 5.51 -1.56
CA ALA A 736 2.06 6.91 -1.17
C ALA A 736 3.30 7.50 -0.49
N ASP A 737 4.40 7.48 -1.23
CA ASP A 737 5.69 8.04 -0.88
C ASP A 737 5.78 9.45 -1.47
N LEU A 738 5.70 10.46 -0.62
CA LEU A 738 5.55 11.86 -1.04
C LEU A 738 6.49 12.76 -0.23
N VAL A 739 7.01 13.81 -0.87
CA VAL A 739 7.73 14.89 -0.21
C VAL A 739 6.98 16.19 -0.46
N ILE A 740 6.73 16.95 0.61
CA ILE A 740 6.23 18.31 0.52
C ILE A 740 7.42 19.25 0.64
N VAL A 741 7.61 20.11 -0.36
CA VAL A 741 8.72 21.05 -0.47
C VAL A 741 8.21 22.48 -0.34
N ASP A 742 8.85 23.23 0.54
CA ASP A 742 8.76 24.69 0.57
C ASP A 742 9.96 25.28 -0.17
N ARG A 743 9.72 25.84 -1.37
CA ARG A 743 10.76 26.47 -2.20
C ARG A 743 11.20 27.84 -1.69
N GLY A 744 10.40 28.47 -0.84
CA GLY A 744 10.66 29.79 -0.27
C GLY A 744 11.47 29.72 1.02
N ARG A 745 11.35 28.62 1.77
CA ARG A 745 12.10 28.40 3.02
C ARG A 745 13.61 28.51 2.79
N GLN A 746 14.28 29.30 3.62
CA GLN A 746 15.72 29.54 3.52
C GLN A 746 16.36 29.29 4.88
N GLU A 747 17.38 28.45 4.90
CA GLU A 747 18.04 28.04 6.14
C GLU A 747 19.56 28.00 5.94
N THR A 748 20.28 28.40 6.97
CA THR A 748 21.72 28.17 7.07
C THR A 748 21.95 26.86 7.79
N ILE A 749 22.67 25.93 7.15
CA ILE A 749 22.97 24.63 7.73
C ILE A 749 23.84 24.83 8.97
N ARG A 750 23.33 24.37 10.11
CA ARG A 750 24.00 24.42 11.40
C ARG A 750 24.10 23.02 11.99
N ARG A 751 25.07 22.82 12.87
CA ARG A 751 25.29 21.55 13.57
C ARG A 751 24.04 20.98 14.22
N GLU A 752 23.23 21.84 14.84
CA GLU A 752 22.04 21.43 15.61
C GLU A 752 20.92 20.86 14.73
N MET A 753 20.96 21.16 13.43
CA MET A 753 19.99 20.68 12.44
C MET A 753 20.25 19.25 12.01
N ILE A 754 21.46 18.72 12.27
CA ILE A 754 21.91 17.42 11.77
C ILE A 754 21.35 16.28 12.62
N HIS A 755 20.78 15.29 11.95
CA HIS A 755 20.20 14.09 12.55
C HIS A 755 21.12 12.88 12.46
N GLY A 756 21.99 12.85 11.44
CA GLY A 756 23.01 11.83 11.26
C GLY A 756 23.96 11.78 12.45
N ARG A 757 24.47 10.58 12.71
CA ARG A 757 25.38 10.28 13.82
C ARG A 757 26.62 11.17 13.94
N PRO A 758 27.27 11.62 12.84
CA PRO A 758 28.44 12.49 12.96
C PRO A 758 28.09 13.79 13.71
N GLY A 759 26.83 14.23 13.61
CA GLY A 759 26.36 15.44 14.29
C GLY A 759 27.01 16.70 13.77
N TRP A 760 27.44 16.69 12.50
CA TRP A 760 27.93 17.83 11.71
C TRP A 760 27.77 17.51 10.21
N SER A 761 27.93 18.52 9.35
CA SER A 761 27.80 18.40 7.89
C SER A 761 28.92 19.16 7.17
N LEU A 762 29.30 18.67 5.99
CA LEU A 762 30.24 19.38 5.09
C LEU A 762 29.72 20.75 4.64
N TYR A 763 28.41 20.92 4.68
CA TYR A 763 27.73 22.14 4.23
C TYR A 763 27.44 23.12 5.37
N GLU A 764 27.95 22.86 6.57
CA GLU A 764 27.77 23.77 7.72
C GLU A 764 28.24 25.19 7.39
N GLY A 765 27.42 26.17 7.78
CA GLY A 765 27.61 27.59 7.47
C GLY A 765 27.08 28.02 6.08
N ARG A 766 26.64 27.08 5.23
CA ARG A 766 26.05 27.40 3.93
C ARG A 766 24.55 27.66 4.04
N THR A 767 24.07 28.67 3.33
CA THR A 767 22.64 29.01 3.25
C THR A 767 22.04 28.44 1.97
N LEU A 768 20.97 27.66 2.11
CA LEU A 768 20.23 27.07 1.00
C LEU A 768 18.77 27.53 1.03
N LYS A 769 18.19 27.77 -0.15
CA LYS A 769 16.79 28.14 -0.32
C LYS A 769 16.02 27.03 -1.04
N GLY A 770 14.98 26.53 -0.39
CA GLY A 770 14.19 25.38 -0.81
C GLY A 770 14.50 24.16 0.04
N TRP A 771 13.50 23.67 0.78
CA TRP A 771 13.67 22.57 1.74
C TRP A 771 12.49 21.60 1.72
N PRO A 772 12.74 20.29 1.90
CA PRO A 772 11.69 19.36 2.30
C PRO A 772 11.16 19.74 3.68
N VAL A 773 9.86 19.95 3.79
CA VAL A 773 9.18 20.27 5.05
C VAL A 773 8.29 19.13 5.55
N MET A 774 8.06 18.11 4.72
CA MET A 774 7.40 16.88 5.14
C MET A 774 7.83 15.73 4.25
N THR A 775 8.10 14.57 4.86
CA THR A 775 8.34 13.30 4.15
C THR A 775 7.31 12.28 4.60
N ILE A 776 6.64 11.68 3.63
CA ILE A 776 5.55 10.72 3.82
C ILE A 776 6.01 9.40 3.20
N LEU A 777 5.99 8.31 3.97
CA LEU A 777 6.29 6.96 3.51
C LEU A 777 5.01 6.13 3.57
N ARG A 778 4.52 5.68 2.41
CA ARG A 778 3.26 4.92 2.25
C ARG A 778 2.13 5.52 3.08
N GLY A 779 1.88 6.80 2.89
CA GLY A 779 0.78 7.52 3.54
C GLY A 779 0.97 7.78 5.04
N GLN A 780 2.15 7.54 5.60
CA GLN A 780 2.48 7.87 6.99
C GLN A 780 3.54 8.96 7.00
N VAL A 781 3.27 10.07 7.69
CA VAL A 781 4.28 11.12 7.89
C VAL A 781 5.42 10.57 8.74
N ILE A 782 6.64 10.59 8.22
CA ILE A 782 7.86 10.13 8.91
C ILE A 782 8.82 11.27 9.28
N MET A 783 8.69 12.42 8.63
CA MET A 783 9.39 13.65 8.98
C MET A 783 8.46 14.84 8.73
N ARG A 784 8.50 15.83 9.62
CA ARG A 784 7.86 17.14 9.43
C ARG A 784 8.76 18.26 9.92
N TRP A 785 8.67 19.42 9.29
CA TRP A 785 9.34 20.64 9.74
C TRP A 785 8.33 21.77 9.80
N LYS A 786 7.92 22.14 11.01
CA LYS A 786 6.94 23.21 11.19
C LYS A 786 7.59 24.57 11.02
N ASP A 787 6.76 25.56 10.72
CA ASP A 787 7.20 26.96 10.65
C ASP A 787 7.62 27.43 12.04
N GLY A 788 8.77 28.10 12.12
CA GLY A 788 9.35 28.55 13.39
C GLY A 788 10.20 27.51 14.14
N ASP A 789 10.09 26.21 13.80
CA ASP A 789 10.93 25.18 14.42
C ASP A 789 12.39 25.27 13.92
N PRO A 790 13.39 25.11 14.81
CA PRO A 790 14.80 25.30 14.46
C PRO A 790 15.37 24.19 13.55
N ARG A 791 14.68 23.05 13.44
CA ARG A 791 15.05 21.90 12.61
C ARG A 791 13.84 20.99 12.35
N ALA A 792 13.98 20.10 11.38
CA ALA A 792 13.00 19.04 11.13
C ALA A 792 12.84 18.10 12.34
N GLU A 793 11.65 17.52 12.48
CA GLU A 793 11.30 16.53 13.49
C GLU A 793 11.03 15.18 12.80
N ILE A 794 11.72 14.13 13.26
CA ILE A 794 11.37 12.75 12.91
C ILE A 794 10.11 12.35 13.67
N VAL A 795 9.11 11.89 12.94
CA VAL A 795 7.83 11.46 13.48
C VAL A 795 7.53 10.01 13.10
N GLY A 796 6.70 9.35 13.90
CA GLY A 796 6.38 7.94 13.69
C GLY A 796 7.45 6.98 14.21
N LYS A 797 7.32 5.71 13.81
CA LYS A 797 8.21 4.61 14.20
C LYS A 797 8.93 4.06 12.97
N PRO A 798 10.08 3.39 13.13
CA PRO A 798 10.67 2.59 12.07
C PRO A 798 9.64 1.67 11.42
N GLN A 799 9.62 1.66 10.10
CA GLN A 799 8.66 0.92 9.28
C GLN A 799 9.18 0.65 7.87
N GLY A 800 10.47 0.88 7.62
CA GLY A 800 11.11 0.58 6.34
C GLY A 800 11.00 -0.89 5.99
N ARG A 801 11.01 -1.20 4.70
CA ARG A 801 10.90 -2.57 4.18
C ARG A 801 11.95 -2.80 3.11
N ASP A 802 12.37 -4.05 2.95
CA ASP A 802 13.10 -4.47 1.77
C ASP A 802 12.18 -4.46 0.53
N LEU A 803 12.64 -3.79 -0.52
CA LEU A 803 11.98 -3.72 -1.82
C LEU A 803 12.59 -4.78 -2.74
N ARG A 804 12.11 -6.01 -2.58
CA ARG A 804 12.48 -7.11 -3.47
C ARG A 804 12.09 -6.81 -4.92
N ARG A 805 13.05 -7.02 -5.82
CA ARG A 805 12.86 -6.88 -7.27
C ARG A 805 12.60 -8.24 -7.88
N ILE A 806 11.86 -8.26 -8.97
CA ILE A 806 11.45 -9.49 -9.67
C ILE A 806 12.35 -9.66 -10.89
N PRO A 807 13.25 -10.68 -10.91
CA PRO A 807 14.04 -11.00 -12.09
C PRO A 807 13.14 -11.31 -13.30
N GLY A 808 13.51 -10.79 -14.47
CA GLY A 808 12.74 -10.91 -15.71
C GLY A 808 11.53 -9.97 -15.81
N ALA A 809 11.26 -9.11 -14.81
CA ALA A 809 10.19 -8.13 -14.90
C ALA A 809 10.47 -7.11 -16.01
N PRO A 810 9.44 -6.58 -16.70
CA PRO A 810 9.63 -5.62 -17.77
C PRO A 810 10.48 -4.42 -17.33
N ARG A 811 11.48 -4.07 -18.13
CA ARG A 811 12.23 -2.83 -17.92
C ARG A 811 11.40 -1.67 -18.43
N TYR A 812 11.04 -0.76 -17.54
CA TYR A 812 10.57 0.54 -17.98
C TYR A 812 11.77 1.33 -18.55
N PRO A 813 11.68 1.84 -19.79
CA PRO A 813 12.73 2.71 -20.30
C PRO A 813 12.84 3.93 -19.40
N LEU A 814 14.05 4.49 -19.28
CA LEU A 814 14.23 5.82 -18.68
C LEU A 814 13.35 6.81 -19.45
N ALA A 815 12.84 7.83 -18.76
CA ALA A 815 12.12 8.90 -19.45
C ALA A 815 13.08 9.49 -20.49
N LEU A 816 12.71 9.39 -21.78
CA LEU A 816 13.47 10.04 -22.84
C LEU A 816 13.20 11.53 -22.72
N SER A 817 14.25 12.32 -22.49
CA SER A 817 14.23 13.79 -22.55
C SER A 817 14.02 14.29 -23.97
#